data_AF-A0A6M1RSK8-F1
#
_entry.id   AF-A0A6M1RSK8-F1
#
_cell.length_a   1.000
_cell.length_b   1.000
_cell.length_c   1.000
_cell.angle_alpha   90.00
_cell.angle_beta   90.00
_cell.angle_gamma   90.00
#
_symmetry.space_group_name_H-M   'P 1'
#
loop_
_entity.id
_entity.type
_entity.pdbx_description
1 polymer ?
#
loop_
_entity_poly.entity_id
_entity_poly.type
_entity_poly.pdbx_seq_one_letter_code
_entity_poly.pdbx_strand_id
1 'polypeptide(L)'
;MCLAFGVAAILALTLYLLLFPEPRRRLAGAMVQWVGLLESGPGTNAITISCRIQVPEAHGHWKPWQGADLRLTFQPPDQIRLEGRGPGGANILWLREGNRLEVHNLTHGWGFRGRQEIPWPPSPPDTTAAVGLSPIRSPVPPGKVWMAVLTLQVDPIHEITNTPSDLLALRVRPQPRVVRAGALPDGEVRLWLRRLDGLPERVEIIAPHESARALLQCSEWWIRSPAPPQEADLHAPPSHHVRDVPLRILAEHWNWWWETTPSGKPFGLEEHRRPPTAWPPAQTVQGTVDSPAEECVLALEGDTRQRARALARAGTAQARSTFRALLYGWAIQQSLVTGHWWPGLVAGFEPGREDPQHSVAGAVVHELSLSTGLQEAEVYAAQLLANQLPVRPWISPVEHEGRQVWCVGIAFQDAGGFVPVDRLTWLVHRPEQGFAWASPALTGLWAGRLGINERQLAALWVTGPAPASQRAPMALPLGRLLESCATCDEAMDQLRTAAWARGSTFVLVDGRSGSAVLVDCPADRTGVEVRPLDASRDLSLAGSIVWQPLKNAGLSTPGPAGVEPLPTVEALLSNPHRPTPADDLTVLACLVPTTGDAWVVFPSSTPAGTQPRIHRLNLRSRLSPEVHLRDTRAAPADNHPKSHES
;
A
#
# COMPACT_ATOMS: atom_id res chain seq x y z
N MET A 1 64.99 -13.49 -4.33
CA MET A 1 63.57 -13.80 -4.60
C MET A 1 62.72 -13.83 -3.34
N CYS A 2 63.05 -14.62 -2.31
CA CYS A 2 62.24 -14.72 -1.08
C CYS A 2 62.06 -13.38 -0.33
N LEU A 3 63.09 -12.52 -0.31
CA LEU A 3 63.01 -11.18 0.31
C LEU A 3 62.05 -10.25 -0.44
N ALA A 4 62.10 -10.26 -1.78
CA ALA A 4 61.22 -9.44 -2.62
C ALA A 4 59.76 -9.92 -2.53
N PHE A 5 59.54 -11.23 -2.41
CA PHE A 5 58.22 -11.80 -2.17
C PHE A 5 57.68 -11.42 -0.78
N GLY A 6 58.51 -11.49 0.26
CA GLY A 6 58.14 -11.07 1.62
C GLY A 6 57.78 -9.58 1.71
N VAL A 7 58.58 -8.72 1.07
CA VAL A 7 58.31 -7.27 1.03
C VAL A 7 57.03 -6.96 0.26
N ALA A 8 56.80 -7.61 -0.88
CA ALA A 8 55.56 -7.45 -1.64
C ALA A 8 54.33 -7.94 -0.87
N ALA A 9 54.45 -9.06 -0.14
CA ALA A 9 53.37 -9.60 0.69
C ALA A 9 53.05 -8.67 1.88
N ILE A 10 54.06 -8.10 2.52
CA ILE A 10 53.88 -7.12 3.60
C ILE A 10 53.23 -5.85 3.06
N LEU A 11 53.72 -5.28 1.95
CA LEU A 11 53.11 -4.12 1.30
C LEU A 11 51.65 -4.37 0.90
N ALA A 12 51.36 -5.54 0.33
CA ALA A 12 50.01 -5.93 -0.03
C ALA A 12 49.12 -6.08 1.22
N LEU A 13 49.63 -6.68 2.29
CA LEU A 13 48.91 -6.81 3.57
C LEU A 13 48.67 -5.43 4.20
N THR A 14 49.67 -4.55 4.24
CA THR A 14 49.55 -3.20 4.79
C THR A 14 48.56 -2.36 3.97
N LEU A 15 48.63 -2.42 2.64
CA LEU A 15 47.67 -1.75 1.76
C LEU A 15 46.26 -2.30 1.97
N TYR A 16 46.12 -3.62 2.13
CA TYR A 16 44.85 -4.26 2.45
C TYR A 16 44.28 -3.79 3.80
N LEU A 17 45.11 -3.73 4.85
CA LEU A 17 44.71 -3.24 6.17
C LEU A 17 44.32 -1.76 6.15
N LEU A 18 44.99 -0.94 5.34
CA LEU A 18 44.69 0.49 5.15
C LEU A 18 43.41 0.72 4.36
N LEU A 19 43.20 -0.01 3.27
CA LEU A 19 42.02 0.14 2.41
C LEU A 19 40.75 -0.47 3.05
N PHE A 20 40.93 -1.47 3.92
CA PHE A 20 39.86 -2.18 4.61
C PHE A 20 40.09 -2.19 6.12
N PRO A 21 39.89 -1.05 6.81
CA PRO A 21 39.94 -1.02 8.27
C PRO A 21 38.90 -1.96 8.88
N GLU A 22 39.11 -2.42 10.12
CA GLU A 22 38.02 -2.99 10.91
C GLU A 22 37.01 -1.86 11.20
N PRO A 23 35.70 -2.04 10.97
CA PRO A 23 34.94 -3.29 10.80
C PRO A 23 34.72 -3.80 9.36
N ARG A 24 35.06 -2.99 8.35
CA ARG A 24 34.77 -3.27 6.93
C ARG A 24 35.37 -4.60 6.45
N ARG A 25 36.59 -4.93 6.91
CA ARG A 25 37.25 -6.20 6.61
C ARG A 25 36.43 -7.42 7.04
N ARG A 26 35.79 -7.35 8.20
CA ARG A 26 35.00 -8.46 8.75
C ARG A 26 33.70 -8.66 7.97
N LEU A 27 33.04 -7.56 7.58
CA LEU A 27 31.87 -7.62 6.68
C LEU A 27 32.24 -8.28 5.35
N ALA A 28 33.36 -7.88 4.75
CA ALA A 28 33.82 -8.46 3.50
C ALA A 28 34.11 -9.96 3.62
N GLY A 29 34.73 -10.41 4.73
CA GLY A 29 34.93 -11.82 5.02
C GLY A 29 33.61 -12.61 5.08
N ALA A 30 32.61 -12.09 5.81
CA ALA A 30 31.28 -12.69 5.90
C ALA A 30 30.59 -12.74 4.53
N MET A 31 30.65 -11.65 3.74
CA MET A 31 30.10 -11.62 2.39
C MET A 31 30.77 -12.65 1.48
N VAL A 32 32.09 -12.84 1.54
CA VAL A 32 32.78 -13.88 0.75
C VAL A 32 32.25 -15.27 1.10
N GLN A 33 32.03 -15.55 2.39
CA GLN A 33 31.43 -16.81 2.84
C GLN A 33 30.01 -16.97 2.29
N TRP A 34 29.17 -15.95 2.39
CA TRP A 34 27.80 -15.99 1.86
C TRP A 34 27.75 -16.17 0.34
N VAL A 35 28.64 -15.51 -0.40
CA VAL A 35 28.73 -15.71 -1.86
C VAL A 35 29.18 -17.14 -2.18
N GLY A 36 30.15 -17.68 -1.43
CA GLY A 36 30.57 -19.08 -1.58
C GLY A 36 29.43 -20.07 -1.32
N LEU A 37 28.56 -19.77 -0.35
CA LEU A 37 27.36 -20.54 -0.04
C LEU A 37 26.31 -20.43 -1.15
N LEU A 38 26.07 -19.24 -1.73
CA LEU A 38 25.10 -19.03 -2.81
C LEU A 38 25.53 -19.65 -4.15
N GLU A 39 26.83 -19.69 -4.42
CA GLU A 39 27.39 -20.15 -5.71
C GLU A 39 27.86 -21.62 -5.67
N SER A 40 27.57 -22.38 -4.61
CA SER A 40 27.92 -23.81 -4.57
C SER A 40 27.14 -24.57 -5.64
N GLY A 41 27.84 -25.16 -6.61
CA GLY A 41 27.22 -25.82 -7.76
C GLY A 41 26.44 -27.11 -7.40
N PRO A 42 25.56 -27.59 -8.30
CA PRO A 42 24.82 -28.84 -8.09
C PRO A 42 25.77 -30.05 -8.06
N GLY A 43 25.46 -31.07 -7.24
CA GLY A 43 26.19 -32.35 -7.19
C GLY A 43 26.76 -32.70 -5.81
N THR A 44 27.89 -33.42 -5.77
CA THR A 44 28.53 -33.94 -4.54
C THR A 44 29.04 -32.88 -3.57
N ASN A 45 29.10 -31.62 -4.00
CA ASN A 45 29.46 -30.45 -3.17
C ASN A 45 28.27 -29.53 -2.88
N ALA A 46 27.04 -29.97 -3.16
CA ALA A 46 25.84 -29.20 -2.85
C ALA A 46 25.73 -29.04 -1.33
N ILE A 47 25.59 -27.78 -0.90
CA ILE A 47 25.43 -27.41 0.50
C ILE A 47 23.95 -27.14 0.75
N THR A 48 23.39 -27.70 1.81
CA THR A 48 22.06 -27.30 2.29
C THR A 48 22.22 -26.45 3.53
N ILE A 49 21.56 -25.29 3.53
CA ILE A 49 21.54 -24.35 4.65
C ILE A 49 20.12 -24.26 5.16
N SER A 50 19.95 -24.23 6.47
CA SER A 50 18.66 -23.93 7.05
C SER A 50 18.83 -23.21 8.37
N CYS A 51 17.84 -22.38 8.65
CA CYS A 51 17.73 -21.61 9.87
C CYS A 51 16.26 -21.38 10.20
N ARG A 52 16.02 -21.06 11.46
CA ARG A 52 14.75 -20.51 11.91
C ARG A 52 14.84 -18.99 11.89
N ILE A 53 13.82 -18.33 11.35
CA ILE A 53 13.70 -16.88 11.22
C ILE A 53 12.48 -16.45 12.02
N GLN A 54 12.70 -15.61 13.01
CA GLN A 54 11.66 -14.95 13.79
C GLN A 54 11.64 -13.46 13.47
N VAL A 55 10.46 -12.87 13.41
CA VAL A 55 10.29 -11.45 13.10
C VAL A 55 9.63 -10.75 14.29
N PRO A 56 10.37 -10.45 15.37
CA PRO A 56 9.81 -9.84 16.58
C PRO A 56 9.22 -8.44 16.38
N GLU A 57 9.78 -7.65 15.46
CA GLU A 57 9.38 -6.27 15.22
C GLU A 57 9.34 -6.00 13.72
N ALA A 58 8.21 -5.48 13.22
CA ALA A 58 8.09 -5.03 11.84
C ALA A 58 7.12 -3.84 11.74
N HIS A 59 7.43 -2.89 10.86
CA HIS A 59 6.71 -1.64 10.63
C HIS A 59 6.58 -1.36 9.13
N GLY A 60 5.64 -0.49 8.76
CA GLY A 60 5.37 -0.17 7.35
C GLY A 60 4.83 -1.39 6.59
N HIS A 61 5.24 -1.57 5.33
CA HIS A 61 4.77 -2.69 4.49
C HIS A 61 5.19 -4.08 4.99
N TRP A 62 6.16 -4.17 5.91
CA TRP A 62 6.56 -5.43 6.55
C TRP A 62 5.80 -5.75 7.83
N LYS A 63 4.94 -4.85 8.34
CA LYS A 63 4.08 -5.10 9.51
C LYS A 63 3.36 -6.46 9.48
N PRO A 64 2.84 -6.98 8.34
CA PRO A 64 2.26 -8.32 8.29
C PRO A 64 3.15 -9.42 8.85
N TRP A 65 4.47 -9.31 8.72
CA TRP A 65 5.43 -10.29 9.21
C TRP A 65 5.67 -10.21 10.71
N GLN A 66 5.17 -9.20 11.42
CA GLN A 66 5.37 -9.09 12.86
C GLN A 66 4.84 -10.35 13.59
N GLY A 67 5.70 -10.96 14.39
CA GLY A 67 5.42 -12.23 15.08
C GLY A 67 5.55 -13.47 14.20
N ALA A 68 6.04 -13.35 12.97
CA ALA A 68 6.30 -14.50 12.10
C ALA A 68 7.41 -15.39 12.67
N ASP A 69 7.28 -16.69 12.43
CA ASP A 69 8.19 -17.73 12.86
C ASP A 69 8.27 -18.80 11.77
N LEU A 70 9.39 -18.80 11.05
CA LEU A 70 9.56 -19.51 9.79
C LEU A 70 10.81 -20.37 9.85
N ARG A 71 10.77 -21.51 9.17
CA ARG A 71 11.94 -22.30 8.85
C ARG A 71 12.30 -22.08 7.39
N LEU A 72 13.49 -21.52 7.17
CA LEU A 72 14.09 -21.41 5.84
C LEU A 72 14.97 -22.64 5.61
N THR A 73 14.82 -23.26 4.46
CA THR A 73 15.77 -24.24 3.90
C THR A 73 16.13 -23.78 2.50
N PHE A 74 17.41 -23.66 2.24
CA PHE A 74 17.95 -23.23 0.96
C PHE A 74 19.01 -24.22 0.49
N GLN A 75 18.86 -24.65 -0.75
CA GLN A 75 19.82 -25.45 -1.49
C GLN A 75 20.11 -24.75 -2.82
N PRO A 76 21.32 -24.21 -2.99
CA PRO A 76 21.77 -23.64 -4.25
C PRO A 76 21.66 -24.64 -5.41
N PRO A 77 21.44 -24.16 -6.65
CA PRO A 77 21.31 -22.75 -7.03
C PRO A 77 19.89 -22.18 -6.87
N ASP A 78 18.85 -22.99 -6.66
CA ASP A 78 17.47 -22.54 -6.91
C ASP A 78 16.36 -23.25 -6.12
N GLN A 79 16.71 -23.94 -5.02
CA GLN A 79 15.73 -24.62 -4.18
C GLN A 79 15.54 -23.87 -2.87
N ILE A 80 14.36 -23.28 -2.68
CA ILE A 80 13.95 -22.66 -1.41
C ILE A 80 12.68 -23.34 -0.89
N ARG A 81 12.69 -23.64 0.40
CA ARG A 81 11.50 -23.91 1.20
C ARG A 81 11.45 -22.93 2.36
N LEU A 82 10.33 -22.23 2.48
CA LEU A 82 10.03 -21.37 3.62
C LEU A 82 8.68 -21.80 4.19
N GLU A 83 8.67 -22.30 5.42
CA GLU A 83 7.47 -22.86 6.06
C GLU A 83 7.28 -22.33 7.48
N GLY A 84 6.05 -22.17 7.93
CA GLY A 84 5.76 -21.78 9.31
C GLY A 84 4.67 -20.72 9.40
N ARG A 85 4.68 -19.95 10.50
CA ARG A 85 3.74 -18.85 10.72
C ARG A 85 4.25 -17.61 9.97
N GLY A 86 3.57 -17.26 8.89
CA GLY A 86 3.90 -16.13 8.03
C GLY A 86 3.02 -14.90 8.28
N PRO A 87 2.80 -14.08 7.24
CA PRO A 87 2.08 -12.81 7.33
C PRO A 87 0.70 -12.94 7.97
N GLY A 88 0.37 -12.07 8.93
CA GLY A 88 -0.93 -12.06 9.62
C GLY A 88 -1.19 -13.32 10.47
N GLY A 89 -0.15 -14.08 10.82
CA GLY A 89 -0.25 -15.31 11.60
C GLY A 89 -0.71 -16.55 10.80
N ALA A 90 -0.84 -16.44 9.48
CA ALA A 90 -1.24 -17.56 8.63
C ALA A 90 -0.12 -18.61 8.55
N ASN A 91 -0.46 -19.89 8.63
CA ASN A 91 0.51 -20.95 8.38
C ASN A 91 0.74 -21.06 6.87
N ILE A 92 1.95 -20.74 6.42
CA ILE A 92 2.31 -20.70 5.00
C ILE A 92 3.37 -21.75 4.68
N LEU A 93 3.37 -22.18 3.43
CA LEU A 93 4.46 -22.93 2.81
C LEU A 93 4.75 -22.32 1.45
N TRP A 94 5.97 -21.86 1.27
CA TRP A 94 6.48 -21.29 0.04
C TRP A 94 7.58 -22.19 -0.50
N LEU A 95 7.48 -22.54 -1.78
CA LEU A 95 8.38 -23.46 -2.44
C LEU A 95 8.86 -22.86 -3.75
N ARG A 96 10.17 -22.85 -3.97
CA ARG A 96 10.78 -22.49 -5.24
C ARG A 96 11.74 -23.59 -5.67
N GLU A 97 11.61 -24.01 -6.92
CA GLU A 97 12.48 -24.98 -7.57
C GLU A 97 12.71 -24.56 -9.03
N GLY A 98 13.79 -23.84 -9.28
CA GLY A 98 14.07 -23.26 -10.60
C GLY A 98 12.93 -22.35 -11.06
N ASN A 99 12.24 -22.76 -12.13
CA ASN A 99 11.08 -22.05 -12.70
C ASN A 99 9.72 -22.43 -12.09
N ARG A 100 9.71 -23.29 -11.06
CA ARG A 100 8.49 -23.63 -10.32
C ARG A 100 8.43 -22.80 -9.04
N LEU A 101 7.29 -22.15 -8.83
CA LEU A 101 7.00 -21.39 -7.61
C LEU A 101 5.63 -21.82 -7.09
N GLU A 102 5.54 -22.12 -5.80
CA GLU A 102 4.29 -22.46 -5.14
C GLU A 102 4.14 -21.73 -3.82
N VAL A 103 2.89 -21.40 -3.49
CA VAL A 103 2.50 -20.83 -2.20
C VAL A 103 1.27 -21.57 -1.70
N HIS A 104 1.30 -21.97 -0.44
CA HIS A 104 0.22 -22.72 0.19
C HIS A 104 -0.19 -22.06 1.50
N ASN A 105 -1.48 -22.09 1.78
CA ASN A 105 -2.03 -21.81 3.10
C ASN A 105 -2.29 -23.15 3.79
N LEU A 106 -1.44 -23.51 4.74
CA LEU A 106 -1.51 -24.78 5.46
C LEU A 106 -2.74 -24.89 6.36
N THR A 107 -3.27 -23.76 6.84
CA THR A 107 -4.48 -23.74 7.65
C THR A 107 -5.72 -24.08 6.83
N HIS A 108 -5.77 -23.64 5.56
CA HIS A 108 -6.95 -23.79 4.71
C HIS A 108 -6.82 -24.97 3.72
N GLY A 109 -5.65 -25.62 3.64
CA GLY A 109 -5.46 -26.85 2.87
C GLY A 109 -5.38 -26.65 1.35
N TRP A 110 -4.90 -25.50 0.89
CA TRP A 110 -4.86 -25.21 -0.54
C TRP A 110 -3.73 -24.23 -0.90
N GLY A 111 -3.37 -24.16 -2.17
CA GLY A 111 -2.31 -23.29 -2.66
C GLY A 111 -2.37 -22.97 -4.15
N PHE A 112 -1.38 -22.19 -4.59
CA PHE A 112 -1.17 -21.78 -5.97
C PHE A 112 0.16 -22.29 -6.49
N ARG A 113 0.18 -22.70 -7.76
CA ARG A 113 1.39 -23.09 -8.50
C ARG A 113 1.53 -22.23 -9.74
N GLY A 114 2.66 -21.54 -9.85
CA GLY A 114 2.98 -20.71 -11.01
C GLY A 114 3.37 -21.57 -12.22
N ARG A 115 2.72 -21.33 -13.37
CA ARG A 115 3.08 -21.93 -14.66
C ARG A 115 3.44 -20.87 -15.69
N GLN A 116 4.53 -21.11 -16.44
CA GLN A 116 4.97 -20.23 -17.53
C GLN A 116 4.00 -20.22 -18.71
N GLU A 117 3.33 -21.34 -18.93
CA GLU A 117 2.40 -21.56 -20.05
C GLU A 117 1.09 -20.75 -19.91
N ILE A 118 0.77 -20.27 -18.70
CA ILE A 118 -0.45 -19.50 -18.45
C ILE A 118 -0.14 -18.01 -18.65
N PRO A 119 -0.66 -17.37 -19.72
CA PRO A 119 -0.37 -15.96 -20.00
C PRO A 119 -1.09 -15.02 -19.03
N TRP A 120 -0.52 -13.82 -18.87
CA TRP A 120 -1.17 -12.70 -18.20
C TRP A 120 -0.90 -11.37 -18.93
N PRO A 121 -1.97 -10.61 -19.31
CA PRO A 121 -3.37 -11.05 -19.41
C PRO A 121 -3.52 -12.21 -20.42
N PRO A 122 -4.65 -12.94 -20.43
CA PRO A 122 -4.97 -13.93 -21.46
C PRO A 122 -5.28 -13.21 -22.80
N SER A 123 -4.24 -12.67 -23.42
CA SER A 123 -4.23 -12.18 -24.79
C SER A 123 -3.70 -13.28 -25.73
N PRO A 124 -4.04 -13.23 -27.04
CA PRO A 124 -3.74 -14.31 -27.99
C PRO A 124 -2.25 -14.68 -28.07
N PRO A 125 -1.95 -15.94 -28.45
CA PRO A 125 -0.70 -16.66 -28.18
C PRO A 125 0.59 -16.09 -28.82
N ASP A 126 0.52 -15.04 -29.63
CA ASP A 126 1.67 -14.53 -30.41
C ASP A 126 2.56 -13.53 -29.66
N THR A 127 2.28 -13.24 -28.38
CA THR A 127 3.05 -12.24 -27.60
C THR A 127 3.56 -12.71 -26.24
N THR A 128 3.55 -14.02 -25.95
CA THR A 128 4.05 -14.58 -24.70
C THR A 128 5.58 -14.56 -24.65
N ALA A 129 6.15 -13.48 -24.14
CA ALA A 129 7.50 -13.54 -23.59
C ALA A 129 7.48 -14.54 -22.42
N ALA A 130 8.17 -15.67 -22.57
CA ALA A 130 8.32 -16.64 -21.50
C ALA A 130 8.95 -15.95 -20.28
N VAL A 131 8.17 -15.78 -19.22
CA VAL A 131 8.67 -15.20 -17.96
C VAL A 131 9.34 -16.32 -17.19
N GLY A 132 10.68 -16.34 -17.19
CA GLY A 132 11.50 -17.22 -16.36
C GLY A 132 11.80 -16.60 -14.99
N LEU A 133 12.01 -17.45 -13.98
CA LEU A 133 12.62 -17.04 -12.73
C LEU A 133 14.14 -17.10 -12.91
N SER A 134 14.83 -15.98 -12.68
CA SER A 134 16.29 -15.95 -12.76
C SER A 134 16.88 -16.76 -11.60
N PRO A 135 17.94 -17.55 -11.81
CA PRO A 135 18.58 -18.31 -10.75
C PRO A 135 18.96 -17.47 -9.52
N ILE A 136 18.84 -18.04 -8.32
CA ILE A 136 19.28 -17.37 -7.09
C ILE A 136 20.80 -17.37 -7.07
N ARG A 137 21.37 -16.22 -7.41
CA ARG A 137 22.81 -15.99 -7.43
C ARG A 137 23.18 -14.81 -6.57
N SER A 138 24.45 -14.73 -6.22
CA SER A 138 24.95 -13.54 -5.56
C SER A 138 24.81 -12.32 -6.50
N PRO A 139 24.31 -11.18 -6.01
CA PRO A 139 24.30 -9.94 -6.79
C PRO A 139 25.72 -9.41 -7.05
N VAL A 140 26.72 -9.92 -6.31
CA VAL A 140 28.13 -9.57 -6.46
C VAL A 140 28.92 -10.82 -6.85
N PRO A 141 29.61 -10.83 -8.01
CA PRO A 141 30.48 -11.95 -8.38
C PRO A 141 31.52 -12.24 -7.29
N PRO A 142 31.88 -13.52 -7.04
CA PRO A 142 32.81 -13.90 -5.97
C PRO A 142 34.11 -13.07 -5.93
N GLY A 143 34.71 -12.79 -7.10
CA GLY A 143 35.94 -11.99 -7.20
C GLY A 143 35.77 -10.47 -6.97
N LYS A 144 34.53 -9.97 -6.84
CA LYS A 144 34.22 -8.53 -6.72
C LYS A 144 33.67 -8.13 -5.35
N VAL A 145 33.56 -9.06 -4.39
CA VAL A 145 33.03 -8.79 -3.04
C VAL A 145 33.76 -7.64 -2.35
N TRP A 146 35.09 -7.62 -2.40
CA TRP A 146 35.91 -6.55 -1.80
C TRP A 146 35.61 -5.17 -2.41
N MET A 147 35.36 -5.09 -3.71
CA MET A 147 34.99 -3.84 -4.37
C MET A 147 33.57 -3.40 -3.99
N ALA A 148 32.63 -4.33 -3.87
CA ALA A 148 31.27 -4.03 -3.44
C ALA A 148 31.25 -3.43 -2.03
N VAL A 149 32.07 -3.94 -1.12
CA VAL A 149 32.16 -3.42 0.25
C VAL A 149 32.70 -1.98 0.30
N LEU A 150 33.52 -1.55 -0.67
CA LEU A 150 33.97 -0.16 -0.78
C LEU A 150 32.85 0.81 -1.21
N THR A 151 31.71 0.30 -1.66
CA THR A 151 30.51 1.11 -1.95
C THR A 151 29.66 1.36 -0.70
N LEU A 152 30.00 0.73 0.43
CA LEU A 152 29.27 0.78 1.69
C LEU A 152 30.04 1.61 2.73
N GLN A 153 29.30 2.30 3.59
CA GLN A 153 29.75 2.81 4.88
C GLN A 153 29.47 1.72 5.92
N VAL A 154 30.48 1.36 6.70
CA VAL A 154 30.38 0.26 7.67
C VAL A 154 30.89 0.77 9.00
N ASP A 155 29.97 0.94 9.95
CA ASP A 155 30.27 1.39 11.30
C ASP A 155 30.05 0.25 12.29
N PRO A 156 30.88 0.12 13.32
CA PRO A 156 30.64 -0.85 14.39
C PRO A 156 29.57 -0.32 15.37
N ILE A 157 28.63 -1.17 15.78
CA ILE A 157 27.59 -0.78 16.75
C ILE A 157 28.14 -1.00 18.17
N HIS A 158 28.45 0.10 18.87
CA HIS A 158 29.06 0.09 20.20
C HIS A 158 28.06 0.18 21.36
N GLU A 159 26.79 0.54 21.08
CA GLU A 159 25.81 0.98 22.08
C GLU A 159 25.11 -0.16 22.85
N ILE A 160 25.36 -1.43 22.54
CA ILE A 160 24.68 -2.53 23.21
C ILE A 160 25.65 -3.20 24.19
N THR A 161 25.59 -2.80 25.46
CA THR A 161 26.30 -3.40 26.61
C THR A 161 26.01 -4.89 26.81
N ASN A 162 25.06 -5.46 26.08
CA ASN A 162 24.64 -6.87 26.12
C ASN A 162 24.91 -7.66 24.83
N THR A 163 25.76 -7.17 23.91
CA THR A 163 26.12 -7.99 22.74
C THR A 163 27.07 -9.09 23.19
N PRO A 164 26.71 -10.38 23.07
CA PRO A 164 27.61 -11.46 23.48
C PRO A 164 28.91 -11.41 22.67
N SER A 165 30.02 -11.80 23.31
CA SER A 165 31.38 -11.56 22.82
C SER A 165 31.73 -12.28 21.52
N ASP A 166 30.93 -13.29 21.16
CA ASP A 166 30.99 -14.09 19.93
C ASP A 166 30.31 -13.42 18.72
N LEU A 167 29.60 -12.30 18.93
CA LEU A 167 28.95 -11.54 17.87
C LEU A 167 29.75 -10.29 17.45
N LEU A 168 29.59 -9.95 16.17
CA LEU A 168 30.06 -8.73 15.54
C LEU A 168 28.84 -7.92 15.10
N ALA A 169 28.60 -6.79 15.75
CA ALA A 169 27.50 -5.88 15.43
C ALA A 169 27.97 -4.77 14.49
N LEU A 170 27.33 -4.66 13.33
CA LEU A 170 27.68 -3.75 12.23
C LEU A 170 26.47 -2.95 11.80
N ARG A 171 26.66 -1.65 11.55
CA ARG A 171 25.74 -0.79 10.83
C ARG A 171 26.28 -0.56 9.43
N VAL A 172 25.47 -0.84 8.42
CA VAL A 172 25.83 -0.80 7.01
C VAL A 172 24.89 0.15 6.29
N ARG A 173 25.45 1.17 5.62
CA ARG A 173 24.71 2.11 4.78
C ARG A 173 25.37 2.23 3.41
N PRO A 174 24.63 2.32 2.30
CA PRO A 174 25.21 2.64 1.01
C PRO A 174 25.86 4.03 1.03
N GLN A 175 26.96 4.23 0.33
CA GLN A 175 27.55 5.57 0.22
C GLN A 175 26.62 6.51 -0.59
N PRO A 176 26.51 7.80 -0.23
CA PRO A 176 25.62 8.74 -0.93
C PRO A 176 25.87 8.86 -2.44
N ARG A 177 27.10 8.60 -2.92
CA ARG A 177 27.41 8.58 -4.36
C ARG A 177 26.81 7.39 -5.09
N VAL A 178 26.67 6.25 -4.40
CA VAL A 178 26.14 4.99 -4.94
C VAL A 178 24.61 5.05 -5.00
N VAL A 179 24.00 5.64 -3.98
CA VAL A 179 22.57 5.98 -3.95
C VAL A 179 22.22 6.96 -5.07
N ARG A 180 22.96 8.07 -5.19
CA ARG A 180 22.76 9.05 -6.27
C ARG A 180 22.95 8.48 -7.68
N ALA A 181 23.80 7.47 -7.84
CA ALA A 181 23.98 6.76 -9.10
C ALA A 181 22.88 5.70 -9.37
N GLY A 182 21.97 5.47 -8.41
CA GLY A 182 20.90 4.47 -8.52
C GLY A 182 21.39 3.02 -8.45
N ALA A 183 22.61 2.78 -7.97
CA ALA A 183 23.20 1.44 -7.93
C ALA A 183 22.77 0.62 -6.70
N LEU A 184 22.44 1.29 -5.59
CA LEU A 184 21.84 0.69 -4.39
C LEU A 184 20.72 1.61 -3.88
N PRO A 185 19.63 1.06 -3.32
CA PRO A 185 18.59 1.87 -2.69
C PRO A 185 19.15 2.56 -1.45
N ASP A 186 18.59 3.70 -1.07
CA ASP A 186 18.89 4.32 0.23
C ASP A 186 18.37 3.44 1.38
N GLY A 187 18.89 3.64 2.59
CA GLY A 187 18.50 2.88 3.79
C GLY A 187 19.68 2.38 4.62
N GLU A 188 19.35 1.62 5.66
CA GLU A 188 20.31 1.09 6.63
C GLU A 188 20.04 -0.39 6.92
N VAL A 189 21.10 -1.17 7.01
CA VAL A 189 21.05 -2.55 7.50
C VAL A 189 21.95 -2.67 8.73
N ARG A 190 21.42 -3.16 9.84
CA ARG A 190 22.23 -3.54 11.00
C ARG A 190 22.31 -5.05 11.08
N LEU A 191 23.53 -5.56 11.23
CA LEU A 191 23.85 -6.97 11.19
C LEU A 191 24.54 -7.36 12.49
N TRP A 192 24.09 -8.44 13.11
CA TRP A 192 24.82 -9.13 14.18
C TRP A 192 25.26 -10.47 13.63
N LEU A 193 26.57 -10.58 13.38
CA LEU A 193 27.17 -11.72 12.70
C LEU A 193 28.00 -12.54 13.69
N ARG A 194 27.91 -13.87 13.60
CA ARG A 194 28.78 -14.77 14.35
C ARG A 194 30.21 -14.61 13.88
N ARG A 195 31.15 -14.43 14.82
CA ARG A 195 32.57 -14.24 14.50
C ARG A 195 33.22 -15.46 13.84
N LEU A 196 32.67 -16.66 14.09
CA LEU A 196 33.21 -17.92 13.61
C LEU A 196 32.97 -18.14 12.11
N ASP A 197 31.72 -18.02 11.68
CA ASP A 197 31.24 -18.43 10.35
C ASP A 197 30.54 -17.30 9.56
N GLY A 198 30.45 -16.10 10.15
CA GLY A 198 29.85 -14.94 9.51
C GLY A 198 28.34 -15.05 9.33
N LEU A 199 27.67 -16.08 9.88
CA LEU A 199 26.22 -16.22 9.77
C LEU A 199 25.49 -15.17 10.61
N PRO A 200 24.39 -14.60 10.10
CA PRO A 200 23.63 -13.61 10.86
C PRO A 200 22.80 -14.27 11.95
N GLU A 201 22.87 -13.75 13.17
CA GLU A 201 21.91 -14.07 14.25
C GLU A 201 20.81 -13.03 14.36
N ARG A 202 21.10 -11.80 13.93
CA ARG A 202 20.11 -10.72 13.88
C ARG A 202 20.37 -9.85 12.66
N VAL A 203 19.31 -9.50 11.96
CA VAL A 203 19.32 -8.57 10.82
C VAL A 203 18.21 -7.56 11.04
N GLU A 204 18.56 -6.29 11.05
CA GLU A 204 17.60 -5.21 11.08
C GLU A 204 17.69 -4.46 9.77
N ILE A 205 16.59 -4.40 9.03
CA ILE A 205 16.49 -3.67 7.77
C ILE A 205 15.64 -2.43 8.03
N ILE A 206 16.18 -1.27 7.69
CA ILE A 206 15.54 0.04 7.89
C ILE A 206 15.48 0.73 6.53
N ALA A 207 14.27 0.94 6.04
CA ALA A 207 14.03 1.65 4.78
C ALA A 207 14.34 3.16 4.93
N PRO A 208 14.48 3.90 3.81
CA PRO A 208 14.68 5.34 3.84
C PRO A 208 13.64 6.06 4.69
N HIS A 209 14.07 7.07 5.45
CA HIS A 209 13.20 7.84 6.35
C HIS A 209 12.40 6.99 7.35
N GLU A 210 12.88 5.77 7.66
CA GLU A 210 12.21 4.81 8.55
C GLU A 210 10.77 4.45 8.10
N SER A 211 10.49 4.56 6.80
CA SER A 211 9.16 4.28 6.24
C SER A 211 8.72 2.83 6.46
N ALA A 212 9.69 1.93 6.58
CA ALA A 212 9.50 0.53 6.93
C ALA A 212 10.73 0.04 7.70
N ARG A 213 10.51 -0.90 8.61
CA ARG A 213 11.56 -1.52 9.41
C ARG A 213 11.19 -2.97 9.67
N ALA A 214 12.15 -3.87 9.58
CA ALA A 214 11.95 -5.27 9.93
C ALA A 214 13.16 -5.75 10.72
N LEU A 215 12.89 -6.36 11.87
CA LEU A 215 13.88 -7.02 12.68
C LEU A 215 13.72 -8.52 12.56
N LEU A 216 14.74 -9.18 12.01
CA LEU A 216 14.85 -10.62 11.85
C LEU A 216 15.80 -11.17 12.91
N GLN A 217 15.38 -12.20 13.61
CA GLN A 217 16.20 -13.01 14.51
C GLN A 217 16.37 -14.39 13.87
N CYS A 218 17.62 -14.79 13.66
CA CYS A 218 17.96 -16.04 13.01
C CYS A 218 18.62 -16.97 14.02
N SER A 219 18.08 -18.17 14.18
CA SER A 219 18.57 -19.18 15.11
C SER A 219 18.61 -20.56 14.47
N GLU A 220 19.13 -21.54 15.20
CA GLU A 220 19.16 -22.96 14.77
C GLU A 220 19.83 -23.18 13.41
N TRP A 221 20.89 -22.41 13.12
CA TRP A 221 21.65 -22.56 11.89
C TRP A 221 22.26 -23.96 11.78
N TRP A 222 22.02 -24.62 10.66
CA TRP A 222 22.75 -25.82 10.28
C TRP A 222 23.14 -25.79 8.81
N ILE A 223 24.32 -26.33 8.53
CA ILE A 223 24.91 -26.44 7.20
C ILE A 223 25.27 -27.92 7.02
N ARG A 224 24.75 -28.56 5.97
CA ARG A 224 25.07 -29.95 5.63
C ARG A 224 25.80 -30.02 4.28
N SER A 225 26.84 -30.86 4.23
CA SER A 225 27.57 -31.23 3.02
C SER A 225 28.05 -32.69 3.14
N PRO A 226 27.75 -33.59 2.19
CA PRO A 226 26.93 -33.36 0.99
C PRO A 226 25.43 -33.22 1.33
N ALA A 227 24.71 -32.45 0.52
CA ALA A 227 23.24 -32.44 0.56
C ALA A 227 22.73 -33.86 0.30
N PRO A 228 21.85 -34.41 1.15
CA PRO A 228 21.24 -35.70 0.85
C PRO A 228 20.41 -35.57 -0.44
N PRO A 229 20.42 -36.59 -1.31
CA PRO A 229 19.61 -36.59 -2.52
C PRO A 229 18.13 -36.59 -2.09
N GLN A 230 17.47 -35.44 -2.20
CA GLN A 230 16.02 -35.28 -1.97
C GLN A 230 15.50 -35.64 -0.56
N GLU A 231 16.22 -35.31 0.51
CA GLU A 231 15.66 -35.44 1.88
C GLU A 231 14.68 -34.31 2.25
N ALA A 232 14.47 -33.36 1.35
CA ALA A 232 13.35 -32.44 1.44
C ALA A 232 12.26 -32.97 0.51
N ASP A 233 11.20 -33.46 1.12
CA ASP A 233 9.85 -33.51 0.54
C ASP A 233 9.46 -32.06 0.15
N LEU A 234 10.11 -31.47 -0.87
CA LEU A 234 9.90 -30.11 -1.39
C LEU A 234 8.55 -29.98 -2.11
N HIS A 235 7.65 -30.92 -1.87
CA HIS A 235 6.35 -30.98 -2.46
C HIS A 235 5.31 -30.49 -1.46
N ALA A 236 4.26 -29.90 -2.00
CA ALA A 236 3.07 -29.63 -1.24
C ALA A 236 2.56 -30.93 -0.58
N PRO A 237 1.95 -30.85 0.61
CA PRO A 237 1.24 -31.99 1.18
C PRO A 237 0.24 -32.53 0.14
N PRO A 238 0.19 -33.86 -0.12
CA PRO A 238 -0.65 -34.44 -1.17
C PRO A 238 -2.15 -34.21 -0.98
N SER A 239 -2.59 -33.77 0.20
CA SER A 239 -3.97 -33.43 0.54
C SER A 239 -4.41 -32.02 0.11
N HIS A 240 -3.49 -31.17 -0.38
CA HIS A 240 -3.82 -29.79 -0.70
C HIS A 240 -4.41 -29.60 -2.10
N HIS A 241 -5.45 -28.76 -2.20
CA HIS A 241 -5.95 -28.31 -3.50
C HIS A 241 -5.01 -27.26 -4.08
N VAL A 242 -4.34 -27.58 -5.20
CA VAL A 242 -3.41 -26.66 -5.86
C VAL A 242 -4.00 -26.15 -7.16
N ARG A 243 -4.13 -24.84 -7.29
CA ARG A 243 -4.59 -24.19 -8.53
C ARG A 243 -3.41 -23.63 -9.32
N ASP A 244 -3.42 -23.88 -10.63
CA ASP A 244 -2.42 -23.32 -11.54
C ASP A 244 -2.75 -21.85 -11.87
N VAL A 245 -1.74 -20.98 -11.77
CA VAL A 245 -1.84 -19.53 -12.00
C VAL A 245 -0.66 -19.03 -12.85
N PRO A 246 -0.74 -17.84 -13.48
CA PRO A 246 0.38 -17.29 -14.23
C PRO A 246 1.63 -17.13 -13.34
N LEU A 247 2.76 -17.68 -13.79
CA LEU A 247 4.03 -17.61 -13.03
C LEU A 247 4.44 -16.16 -12.74
N ARG A 248 4.23 -15.23 -13.69
CA ARG A 248 4.51 -13.80 -13.52
C ARG A 248 3.87 -13.22 -12.26
N ILE A 249 2.58 -13.49 -12.05
CA ILE A 249 1.83 -12.92 -10.92
C ILE A 249 2.38 -13.45 -9.59
N LEU A 250 2.70 -14.75 -9.55
CA LEU A 250 3.24 -15.36 -8.35
C LEU A 250 4.70 -14.94 -8.09
N ALA A 251 5.49 -14.71 -9.14
CA ALA A 251 6.83 -14.17 -9.03
C ALA A 251 6.82 -12.73 -8.50
N GLU A 252 5.88 -11.89 -8.97
CA GLU A 252 5.69 -10.54 -8.43
C GLU A 252 5.21 -10.56 -6.97
N HIS A 253 4.34 -11.51 -6.59
CA HIS A 253 3.98 -11.75 -5.18
C HIS A 253 5.21 -12.07 -4.33
N TRP A 254 6.05 -13.00 -4.80
CA TRP A 254 7.26 -13.36 -4.10
C TRP A 254 8.16 -12.14 -3.89
N ASN A 255 8.41 -11.38 -4.96
CA ASN A 255 9.30 -10.22 -4.91
C ASN A 255 8.79 -9.11 -4.02
N TRP A 256 7.48 -8.85 -4.04
CA TRP A 256 6.83 -7.82 -3.23
C TRP A 256 7.22 -7.88 -1.75
N TRP A 257 7.37 -9.07 -1.19
CA TRP A 257 7.69 -9.24 0.23
C TRP A 257 9.15 -8.94 0.59
N TRP A 258 10.06 -9.08 -0.35
CA TRP A 258 11.50 -8.94 -0.13
C TRP A 258 12.04 -7.57 -0.58
N GLU A 259 11.22 -6.76 -1.24
CA GLU A 259 11.59 -5.40 -1.65
C GLU A 259 11.74 -4.47 -0.43
N THR A 260 12.87 -3.78 -0.35
CA THR A 260 13.16 -2.79 0.70
C THR A 260 12.47 -1.44 0.46
N THR A 261 12.07 -1.19 -0.79
CA THR A 261 11.29 -0.01 -1.20
C THR A 261 10.19 -0.46 -2.16
N PRO A 262 8.92 -0.11 -1.93
CA PRO A 262 7.78 -0.50 -2.79
C PRO A 262 7.85 -0.01 -4.26
N SER A 263 8.78 0.90 -4.56
CA SER A 263 9.05 1.45 -5.90
C SER A 263 10.24 0.80 -6.62
N GLY A 264 10.86 -0.21 -6.02
CA GLY A 264 12.04 -0.90 -6.54
C GLY A 264 11.77 -1.70 -7.82
N LYS A 265 12.83 -2.03 -8.56
CA LYS A 265 12.75 -3.06 -9.61
C LYS A 265 12.60 -4.43 -8.93
N PRO A 266 11.68 -5.30 -9.39
CA PRO A 266 11.54 -6.64 -8.83
C PRO A 266 12.84 -7.43 -9.01
N PHE A 267 13.20 -8.21 -7.99
CA PHE A 267 14.39 -9.06 -8.03
C PHE A 267 14.14 -10.28 -8.95
N GLY A 268 15.05 -10.57 -9.89
CA GLY A 268 15.04 -11.85 -10.62
C GLY A 268 13.94 -12.07 -11.68
N LEU A 269 13.14 -11.05 -12.02
CA LEU A 269 12.28 -11.05 -13.21
C LEU A 269 13.06 -10.48 -14.41
N GLU A 270 13.51 -11.34 -15.31
CA GLU A 270 14.08 -10.92 -16.60
C GLU A 270 12.96 -10.69 -17.62
N GLU A 271 12.38 -9.50 -17.61
CA GLU A 271 11.51 -9.08 -18.73
C GLU A 271 12.36 -8.82 -19.98
N HIS A 272 12.20 -9.64 -21.02
CA HIS A 272 12.90 -9.48 -22.30
C HIS A 272 12.36 -8.32 -23.17
N ARG A 273 11.68 -7.33 -22.58
CA ARG A 273 11.29 -6.11 -23.29
C ARG A 273 12.31 -5.00 -23.03
N ARG A 274 12.86 -4.46 -24.12
CA ARG A 274 13.41 -3.10 -24.10
C ARG A 274 12.28 -2.17 -23.63
N PRO A 275 12.49 -1.32 -22.61
CA PRO A 275 11.60 -0.18 -22.40
C PRO A 275 11.56 0.60 -23.73
N PRO A 276 10.40 1.14 -24.14
CA PRO A 276 10.33 1.96 -25.35
C PRO A 276 11.41 3.04 -25.27
N THR A 277 12.35 2.96 -26.20
CA THR A 277 13.42 3.93 -26.38
C THR A 277 12.81 5.31 -26.63
N ALA A 278 13.33 6.30 -25.91
CA ALA A 278 12.98 7.73 -25.98
C ALA A 278 11.64 8.13 -25.32
N TRP A 279 11.61 8.13 -23.99
CA TRP A 279 10.74 9.05 -23.26
C TRP A 279 11.24 10.49 -23.50
N PRO A 280 10.38 11.44 -23.92
CA PRO A 280 10.74 12.85 -23.80
C PRO A 280 10.94 13.15 -22.30
N PRO A 281 11.94 13.96 -21.92
CA PRO A 281 12.08 14.40 -20.54
C PRO A 281 10.76 15.00 -20.09
N ALA A 282 10.26 14.56 -18.93
CA ALA A 282 9.06 15.11 -18.32
C ALA A 282 9.20 16.63 -18.27
N GLN A 283 8.44 17.35 -19.09
CA GLN A 283 8.28 18.78 -18.90
C GLN A 283 7.60 18.95 -17.55
N THR A 284 8.35 19.50 -16.61
CA THR A 284 7.90 19.87 -15.28
C THR A 284 6.83 20.95 -15.46
N VAL A 285 5.56 20.57 -15.48
CA VAL A 285 4.49 21.53 -15.19
C VAL A 285 4.48 21.69 -13.69
N GLN A 286 4.78 22.90 -13.22
CA GLN A 286 4.71 23.26 -11.81
C GLN A 286 3.26 23.07 -11.33
N GLY A 287 3.00 21.96 -10.65
CA GLY A 287 2.03 21.94 -9.56
C GLY A 287 2.81 22.28 -8.31
N THR A 288 2.69 23.50 -7.82
CA THR A 288 3.27 23.89 -6.53
C THR A 288 2.52 23.16 -5.41
N VAL A 289 3.28 22.46 -4.57
CA VAL A 289 2.84 21.96 -3.27
C VAL A 289 3.54 22.87 -2.26
N ASP A 290 2.85 23.88 -1.76
CA ASP A 290 3.45 24.96 -0.94
C ASP A 290 3.35 24.69 0.58
N SER A 291 2.95 23.48 1.02
CA SER A 291 2.97 23.12 2.45
C SER A 291 2.76 21.61 2.72
N PRO A 292 3.18 21.05 3.88
CA PRO A 292 2.83 19.68 4.30
C PRO A 292 1.31 19.42 4.46
N ALA A 293 0.47 20.46 4.59
CA ALA A 293 -0.99 20.32 4.49
C ALA A 293 -1.49 20.24 3.03
N GLU A 294 -0.71 20.72 2.07
CA GLU A 294 -1.01 20.67 0.63
C GLU A 294 -0.51 19.37 -0.04
N GLU A 295 0.35 18.60 0.63
CA GLU A 295 0.75 17.25 0.19
C GLU A 295 -0.41 16.24 0.10
N CYS A 296 -1.55 16.56 0.72
CA CYS A 296 -2.75 15.70 0.74
C CYS A 296 -3.80 16.09 -0.31
N VAL A 297 -3.54 17.03 -1.22
CA VAL A 297 -4.51 17.48 -2.23
C VAL A 297 -3.89 17.46 -3.63
N LEU A 298 -4.58 16.86 -4.60
CA LEU A 298 -4.19 16.88 -6.01
C LEU A 298 -5.33 17.45 -6.86
N ALA A 299 -5.11 18.61 -7.47
CA ALA A 299 -6.05 19.21 -8.41
C ALA A 299 -5.86 18.61 -9.82
N LEU A 300 -6.98 18.23 -10.46
CA LEU A 300 -7.03 17.61 -11.77
C LEU A 300 -7.99 18.41 -12.64
N GLU A 301 -7.47 19.14 -13.62
CA GLU A 301 -8.25 20.06 -14.45
C GLU A 301 -8.34 19.59 -15.91
N GLY A 302 -9.41 20.01 -16.59
CA GLY A 302 -9.59 19.83 -18.03
C GLY A 302 -10.46 18.62 -18.37
N ASP A 303 -10.34 18.16 -19.62
CA ASP A 303 -11.05 16.97 -20.07
C ASP A 303 -10.63 15.71 -19.28
N THR A 304 -11.38 14.62 -19.44
CA THR A 304 -11.09 13.35 -18.75
C THR A 304 -9.67 12.84 -18.98
N ARG A 305 -9.14 12.97 -20.20
CA ARG A 305 -7.81 12.46 -20.54
C ARG A 305 -6.71 13.35 -19.98
N GLN A 306 -6.92 14.67 -19.96
CA GLN A 306 -6.02 15.63 -19.33
C GLN A 306 -5.93 15.38 -17.83
N ARG A 307 -7.07 15.19 -17.15
CA ARG A 307 -7.14 14.81 -15.74
C ARG A 307 -6.46 13.45 -15.47
N ALA A 308 -6.67 12.45 -16.33
CA ALA A 308 -5.99 11.15 -16.23
C ALA A 308 -4.47 11.26 -16.36
N ARG A 309 -3.97 12.06 -17.30
CA ARG A 309 -2.54 12.35 -17.47
C ARG A 309 -1.96 13.06 -16.25
N ALA A 310 -2.68 14.04 -15.71
CA ALA A 310 -2.25 14.75 -14.51
C ALA A 310 -2.13 13.80 -13.31
N LEU A 311 -3.13 12.93 -13.10
CA LEU A 311 -3.10 11.89 -12.07
C LEU A 311 -1.91 10.94 -12.24
N ALA A 312 -1.68 10.46 -13.47
CA ALA A 312 -0.59 9.55 -13.79
C ALA A 312 0.80 10.14 -13.52
N ARG A 313 0.95 11.46 -13.69
CA ARG A 313 2.20 12.20 -13.47
C ARG A 313 2.46 12.57 -12.01
N ALA A 314 1.42 12.88 -11.24
CA ALA A 314 1.55 13.45 -9.89
C ALA A 314 2.20 12.50 -8.86
N GLY A 315 2.22 11.20 -9.11
CA GLY A 315 2.76 10.22 -8.16
C GLY A 315 3.04 8.85 -8.77
N THR A 316 3.71 8.80 -9.93
CA THR A 316 3.91 7.55 -10.68
C THR A 316 4.52 6.41 -9.86
N ALA A 317 5.58 6.68 -9.08
CA ALA A 317 6.24 5.67 -8.25
C ALA A 317 5.31 5.16 -7.13
N GLN A 318 4.54 6.06 -6.53
CA GLN A 318 3.58 5.76 -5.49
C GLN A 318 2.37 5.01 -6.04
N ALA A 319 1.83 5.41 -7.19
CA ALA A 319 0.75 4.70 -7.89
C ALA A 319 1.18 3.27 -8.25
N ARG A 320 2.41 3.10 -8.75
CA ARG A 320 2.98 1.78 -9.01
C ARG A 320 3.06 0.94 -7.74
N SER A 321 3.54 1.53 -6.63
CA SER A 321 3.55 0.87 -5.32
C SER A 321 2.15 0.44 -4.90
N THR A 322 1.17 1.35 -4.93
CA THR A 322 -0.24 1.06 -4.57
C THR A 322 -0.82 -0.07 -5.41
N PHE A 323 -0.60 -0.07 -6.73
CA PHE A 323 -1.11 -1.14 -7.60
C PHE A 323 -0.43 -2.48 -7.34
N ARG A 324 0.90 -2.52 -7.20
CA ARG A 324 1.64 -3.74 -6.84
C ARG A 324 1.16 -4.30 -5.51
N ALA A 325 0.97 -3.42 -4.54
CA ALA A 325 0.46 -3.77 -3.23
C ALA A 325 -0.93 -4.45 -3.37
N LEU A 326 -1.87 -3.83 -4.08
CA LEU A 326 -3.22 -4.37 -4.25
C LEU A 326 -3.23 -5.73 -4.99
N LEU A 327 -2.51 -5.80 -6.12
CA LEU A 327 -2.50 -6.97 -7.01
C LEU A 327 -1.71 -8.13 -6.43
N TYR A 328 -0.49 -7.84 -5.97
CA TYR A 328 0.49 -8.85 -5.59
C TYR A 328 0.61 -9.00 -4.08
N GLY A 329 0.10 -8.10 -3.26
CA GLY A 329 -0.01 -8.29 -1.82
C GLY A 329 -1.40 -8.79 -1.45
N TRP A 330 -2.34 -7.86 -1.37
CA TRP A 330 -3.68 -8.08 -0.83
C TRP A 330 -4.48 -9.14 -1.58
N ALA A 331 -4.60 -9.02 -2.90
CA ALA A 331 -5.48 -9.90 -3.67
C ALA A 331 -5.05 -11.36 -3.60
N ILE A 332 -3.75 -11.63 -3.58
CA ILE A 332 -3.22 -13.00 -3.46
C ILE A 332 -3.37 -13.53 -2.03
N GLN A 333 -3.21 -12.69 -1.00
CA GLN A 333 -3.49 -13.10 0.37
C GLN A 333 -4.98 -13.41 0.59
N GLN A 334 -5.88 -12.55 0.10
CA GLN A 334 -7.32 -12.81 0.14
C GLN A 334 -7.69 -14.03 -0.67
N SER A 335 -7.03 -14.20 -1.82
CA SER A 335 -7.13 -15.43 -2.56
C SER A 335 -6.82 -16.58 -1.63
N LEU A 336 -5.61 -16.60 -1.01
CA LEU A 336 -5.01 -17.58 -0.07
C LEU A 336 -5.83 -17.90 1.18
N VAL A 337 -6.71 -17.01 1.59
CA VAL A 337 -7.66 -17.26 2.69
C VAL A 337 -8.96 -17.86 2.16
N THR A 338 -9.49 -17.33 1.06
CA THR A 338 -10.84 -17.68 0.56
C THR A 338 -10.90 -18.97 -0.27
N GLY A 339 -9.77 -19.49 -0.77
CA GLY A 339 -9.75 -20.64 -1.68
C GLY A 339 -10.01 -20.28 -3.15
N HIS A 340 -10.17 -18.99 -3.45
CA HIS A 340 -10.59 -18.52 -4.76
C HIS A 340 -9.51 -17.66 -5.39
N TRP A 341 -9.27 -17.84 -6.70
CA TRP A 341 -8.31 -17.01 -7.43
C TRP A 341 -8.90 -15.61 -7.65
N TRP A 342 -8.20 -14.56 -7.24
CA TRP A 342 -8.75 -13.20 -7.17
C TRP A 342 -9.36 -12.63 -8.45
N PRO A 343 -8.94 -12.98 -9.68
CA PRO A 343 -9.67 -12.56 -10.87
C PRO A 343 -11.13 -13.02 -10.87
N GLY A 344 -11.44 -14.15 -10.23
CA GLY A 344 -12.80 -14.62 -9.99
C GLY A 344 -13.48 -14.02 -8.75
N LEU A 345 -12.73 -13.35 -7.86
CA LEU A 345 -13.29 -12.58 -6.73
C LEU A 345 -13.76 -11.19 -7.17
N VAL A 346 -13.16 -10.64 -8.23
CA VAL A 346 -13.55 -9.33 -8.76
C VAL A 346 -14.70 -9.51 -9.74
N ALA A 347 -15.93 -9.31 -9.26
CA ALA A 347 -17.12 -9.32 -10.10
C ALA A 347 -16.93 -8.41 -11.32
N GLY A 348 -17.05 -8.94 -12.54
CA GLY A 348 -16.90 -8.14 -13.75
C GLY A 348 -15.51 -8.02 -14.35
N PHE A 349 -14.47 -8.53 -13.68
CA PHE A 349 -13.13 -8.56 -14.25
C PHE A 349 -13.00 -9.75 -15.21
N GLU A 350 -13.04 -9.45 -16.51
CA GLU A 350 -12.67 -10.38 -17.57
C GLU A 350 -11.33 -9.91 -18.16
N PRO A 351 -10.22 -10.57 -17.83
CA PRO A 351 -8.91 -10.21 -18.37
C PRO A 351 -8.95 -10.19 -19.92
N GLY A 352 -8.43 -9.12 -20.55
CA GLY A 352 -8.41 -8.98 -22.01
C GLY A 352 -9.71 -8.46 -22.65
N ARG A 353 -10.75 -8.16 -21.86
CA ARG A 353 -11.98 -7.48 -22.31
C ARG A 353 -12.21 -6.16 -21.57
N GLU A 354 -11.13 -5.40 -21.43
CA GLU A 354 -11.12 -4.08 -20.80
C GLU A 354 -12.07 -3.09 -21.50
N ASP A 355 -12.52 -2.08 -20.75
CA ASP A 355 -13.40 -1.02 -21.27
C ASP A 355 -12.71 -0.33 -22.47
N PRO A 356 -13.38 -0.09 -23.61
CA PRO A 356 -12.79 0.59 -24.76
C PRO A 356 -11.94 1.80 -24.37
N GLN A 357 -10.80 2.01 -25.04
CA GLN A 357 -9.87 3.13 -24.79
C GLN A 357 -10.53 4.52 -24.82
N HIS A 358 -11.69 4.64 -25.49
CA HIS A 358 -12.48 5.87 -25.59
C HIS A 358 -13.41 6.12 -24.38
N SER A 359 -13.55 5.15 -23.47
CA SER A 359 -14.27 5.33 -22.21
C SER A 359 -13.43 6.12 -21.21
N VAL A 360 -14.09 6.74 -20.23
CA VAL A 360 -13.41 7.40 -19.09
C VAL A 360 -12.48 6.40 -18.38
N ALA A 361 -12.93 5.15 -18.19
CA ALA A 361 -12.12 4.09 -17.59
C ALA A 361 -10.87 3.78 -18.44
N GLY A 362 -11.06 3.60 -19.75
CA GLY A 362 -9.98 3.28 -20.69
C GLY A 362 -8.93 4.38 -20.76
N ALA A 363 -9.33 5.66 -20.80
CA ALA A 363 -8.40 6.78 -20.78
C ALA A 363 -7.55 6.82 -19.49
N VAL A 364 -8.19 6.59 -18.34
CA VAL A 364 -7.51 6.55 -17.03
C VAL A 364 -6.53 5.37 -16.96
N VAL A 365 -6.99 4.17 -17.32
CA VAL A 365 -6.18 2.95 -17.31
C VAL A 365 -4.97 3.08 -18.23
N HIS A 366 -5.18 3.60 -19.44
CA HIS A 366 -4.12 3.77 -20.43
C HIS A 366 -3.02 4.71 -19.94
N GLU A 367 -3.37 5.91 -19.47
CA GLU A 367 -2.38 6.91 -19.04
C GLU A 367 -1.62 6.44 -17.78
N LEU A 368 -2.29 5.74 -16.86
CA LEU A 368 -1.66 5.12 -15.68
C LEU A 368 -0.78 3.92 -16.03
N SER A 369 -1.16 3.11 -17.02
CA SER A 369 -0.34 2.01 -17.53
C SER A 369 0.97 2.55 -18.12
N LEU A 370 0.87 3.59 -18.95
CA LEU A 370 2.05 4.27 -19.52
C LEU A 370 2.98 4.83 -18.45
N SER A 371 2.45 5.44 -17.39
CA SER A 371 3.30 6.02 -16.34
C SER A 371 3.92 4.94 -15.45
N THR A 372 3.13 3.97 -14.98
CA THR A 372 3.58 2.98 -13.99
C THR A 372 4.44 1.87 -14.59
N GLY A 373 4.33 1.64 -15.91
CA GLY A 373 4.94 0.52 -16.61
C GLY A 373 4.22 -0.81 -16.38
N LEU A 374 3.06 -0.81 -15.71
CA LEU A 374 2.20 -1.98 -15.56
C LEU A 374 1.30 -2.16 -16.79
N GLN A 375 0.81 -3.37 -17.02
CA GLN A 375 -0.13 -3.63 -18.12
C GLN A 375 -1.50 -3.00 -17.84
N GLU A 376 -2.25 -2.63 -18.88
CA GLU A 376 -3.59 -2.03 -18.75
C GLU A 376 -4.53 -2.94 -17.91
N ALA A 377 -4.50 -4.26 -18.14
CA ALA A 377 -5.21 -5.26 -17.33
C ALA A 377 -4.88 -5.19 -15.83
N GLU A 378 -3.61 -4.98 -15.49
CA GLU A 378 -3.14 -4.89 -14.10
C GLU A 378 -3.63 -3.59 -13.45
N VAL A 379 -3.51 -2.47 -14.16
CA VAL A 379 -4.03 -1.18 -13.69
C VAL A 379 -5.54 -1.23 -13.50
N TYR A 380 -6.28 -1.78 -14.47
CA TYR A 380 -7.73 -1.94 -14.38
C TYR A 380 -8.12 -2.83 -13.18
N ALA A 381 -7.46 -3.97 -13.00
CA ALA A 381 -7.66 -4.84 -11.85
C ALA A 381 -7.39 -4.14 -10.52
N ALA A 382 -6.30 -3.37 -10.42
CA ALA A 382 -5.97 -2.64 -9.20
C ALA A 382 -7.06 -1.61 -8.83
N GLN A 383 -7.61 -0.91 -9.81
CA GLN A 383 -8.72 0.03 -9.60
C GLN A 383 -9.98 -0.67 -9.09
N LEU A 384 -10.27 -1.89 -9.56
CA LEU A 384 -11.40 -2.68 -9.09
C LEU A 384 -11.16 -3.28 -7.68
N LEU A 385 -9.95 -3.78 -7.41
CA LEU A 385 -9.56 -4.31 -6.11
C LEU A 385 -9.62 -3.26 -5.02
N ALA A 386 -9.30 -2.00 -5.33
CA ALA A 386 -9.44 -0.90 -4.39
C ALA A 386 -10.88 -0.73 -3.84
N ASN A 387 -11.90 -1.06 -4.63
CA ASN A 387 -13.30 -1.01 -4.18
C ASN A 387 -13.63 -2.13 -3.17
N GLN A 388 -12.86 -3.21 -3.18
CA GLN A 388 -13.03 -4.39 -2.31
C GLN A 388 -12.25 -4.28 -1.00
N LEU A 389 -11.45 -3.22 -0.83
CA LEU A 389 -10.75 -2.99 0.44
C LEU A 389 -11.76 -2.85 1.59
N PRO A 390 -11.48 -3.46 2.75
CA PRO A 390 -12.35 -3.36 3.91
C PRO A 390 -12.32 -1.91 4.43
N VAL A 391 -13.43 -1.23 4.22
CA VAL A 391 -13.67 0.10 4.76
C VAL A 391 -14.89 0.06 5.67
N ARG A 392 -14.82 0.81 6.77
CA ARG A 392 -15.96 1.11 7.63
C ARG A 392 -16.50 2.48 7.26
N PRO A 393 -17.58 2.56 6.46
CA PRO A 393 -18.28 3.83 6.29
C PRO A 393 -18.84 4.31 7.64
N TRP A 394 -19.24 5.57 7.74
CA TRP A 394 -20.03 6.07 8.86
C TRP A 394 -20.66 7.41 8.50
N ILE A 395 -21.75 7.73 9.18
CA ILE A 395 -22.41 9.02 9.13
C ILE A 395 -22.88 9.35 10.55
N SER A 396 -22.74 10.60 10.97
CA SER A 396 -23.14 11.05 12.30
C SER A 396 -23.60 12.51 12.26
N PRO A 397 -24.68 12.87 12.97
CA PRO A 397 -24.97 14.27 13.23
C PRO A 397 -23.94 14.82 14.22
N VAL A 398 -23.37 15.97 13.91
CA VAL A 398 -22.35 16.64 14.73
C VAL A 398 -22.73 18.11 14.94
N GLU A 399 -22.20 18.69 16.02
CA GLU A 399 -22.18 20.14 16.14
C GLU A 399 -20.97 20.70 15.41
N HIS A 400 -21.19 21.64 14.51
CA HIS A 400 -20.13 22.36 13.81
C HIS A 400 -20.51 23.82 13.72
N GLU A 401 -19.68 24.69 14.29
CA GLU A 401 -19.90 26.14 14.36
C GLU A 401 -21.28 26.52 14.93
N GLY A 402 -21.73 25.81 15.98
CA GLY A 402 -23.01 26.06 16.66
C GLY A 402 -24.24 25.59 15.87
N ARG A 403 -24.07 24.81 14.80
CA ARG A 403 -25.16 24.23 14.01
C ARG A 403 -25.05 22.71 13.97
N GLN A 404 -26.20 22.04 13.98
CA GLN A 404 -26.27 20.62 13.71
C GLN A 404 -26.09 20.37 12.21
N VAL A 405 -25.10 19.54 11.86
CA VAL A 405 -24.78 19.17 10.48
C VAL A 405 -24.46 17.68 10.40
N TRP A 406 -24.50 17.12 9.20
CA TRP A 406 -24.04 15.75 8.97
C TRP A 406 -22.53 15.71 8.75
N CYS A 407 -21.86 14.78 9.41
CA CYS A 407 -20.49 14.39 9.11
C CYS A 407 -20.48 12.98 8.53
N VAL A 408 -19.83 12.81 7.38
CA VAL A 408 -19.78 11.54 6.64
C VAL A 408 -18.32 11.13 6.51
N GLY A 409 -18.02 9.84 6.74
CA GLY A 409 -16.65 9.37 6.67
C GLY A 409 -16.48 7.91 6.31
N ILE A 410 -15.21 7.57 6.06
CA ILE A 410 -14.72 6.22 5.82
C ILE A 410 -13.49 5.98 6.68
N ALA A 411 -13.43 4.81 7.31
CA ALA A 411 -12.28 4.31 8.04
C ALA A 411 -11.68 3.12 7.27
N PHE A 412 -10.40 3.21 6.89
CA PHE A 412 -9.69 2.10 6.29
C PHE A 412 -9.25 1.13 7.39
N GLN A 413 -9.63 -0.13 7.25
CA GLN A 413 -9.22 -1.18 8.17
C GLN A 413 -7.96 -1.87 7.67
N ASP A 414 -7.15 -2.36 8.60
CA ASP A 414 -6.06 -3.26 8.25
C ASP A 414 -6.61 -4.60 7.76
N ALA A 415 -6.33 -4.90 6.50
CA ALA A 415 -6.84 -6.05 5.80
C ALA A 415 -5.87 -7.24 5.92
N GLY A 416 -5.51 -7.62 7.14
CA GLY A 416 -4.54 -8.70 7.40
C GLY A 416 -3.08 -8.26 7.26
N GLY A 417 -2.75 -7.08 7.77
CA GLY A 417 -1.44 -6.43 7.69
C GLY A 417 -1.25 -5.60 6.41
N PHE A 418 -2.17 -5.70 5.47
CA PHE A 418 -2.10 -4.99 4.20
C PHE A 418 -2.85 -3.66 4.29
N VAL A 419 -2.10 -2.58 4.45
CA VAL A 419 -2.62 -1.22 4.36
C VAL A 419 -1.75 -0.44 3.39
N PRO A 420 -2.23 -0.11 2.17
CA PRO A 420 -1.47 0.68 1.20
C PRO A 420 -1.41 2.18 1.57
N VAL A 421 -1.64 2.52 2.84
CA VAL A 421 -2.03 3.87 3.26
C VAL A 421 -0.85 4.61 3.88
N ASP A 422 0.22 4.70 3.10
CA ASP A 422 1.25 5.70 3.36
C ASP A 422 0.74 7.08 2.91
N ARG A 423 -0.22 7.15 1.97
CA ARG A 423 -0.74 8.39 1.36
C ARG A 423 -2.18 8.27 0.84
N LEU A 424 -3.13 8.70 1.66
CA LEU A 424 -4.48 9.07 1.19
C LEU A 424 -4.42 10.51 0.69
N THR A 425 -4.92 10.76 -0.52
CA THR A 425 -4.91 12.10 -1.16
C THR A 425 -6.34 12.49 -1.53
N TRP A 426 -6.73 13.73 -1.25
CA TRP A 426 -7.92 14.34 -1.79
C TRP A 426 -7.69 14.72 -3.25
N LEU A 427 -8.34 14.02 -4.15
CA LEU A 427 -8.37 14.35 -5.58
C LEU A 427 -9.45 15.40 -5.79
N VAL A 428 -9.11 16.56 -6.34
CA VAL A 428 -10.05 17.64 -6.69
C VAL A 428 -10.15 17.71 -8.21
N HIS A 429 -11.23 17.17 -8.73
CA HIS A 429 -11.55 17.12 -10.15
C HIS A 429 -12.30 18.38 -10.59
N ARG A 430 -11.78 19.08 -11.59
CA ARG A 430 -12.38 20.26 -12.23
C ARG A 430 -12.58 19.99 -13.73
N PRO A 431 -13.68 19.31 -14.10
CA PRO A 431 -13.97 19.01 -15.50
C PRO A 431 -14.31 20.29 -16.28
N GLU A 432 -14.13 20.25 -17.60
CA GLU A 432 -14.62 21.32 -18.49
C GLU A 432 -16.15 21.42 -18.54
N GLN A 433 -16.84 20.31 -18.27
CA GLN A 433 -18.30 20.21 -18.24
C GLN A 433 -18.77 19.49 -16.98
N GLY A 434 -19.85 19.97 -16.38
CA GLY A 434 -20.37 19.45 -15.11
C GLY A 434 -19.80 20.17 -13.90
N PHE A 435 -19.97 19.55 -12.73
CA PHE A 435 -19.60 20.13 -11.44
C PHE A 435 -18.19 19.71 -11.05
N ALA A 436 -17.41 20.63 -10.48
CA ALA A 436 -16.18 20.27 -9.80
C ALA A 436 -16.50 19.38 -8.59
N TRP A 437 -15.67 18.37 -8.34
CA TRP A 437 -15.86 17.43 -7.25
C TRP A 437 -14.56 16.95 -6.63
N ALA A 438 -14.64 16.45 -5.39
CA ALA A 438 -13.50 15.99 -4.63
C ALA A 438 -13.76 14.63 -3.97
N SER A 439 -12.73 13.79 -3.87
CA SER A 439 -12.81 12.47 -3.26
C SER A 439 -11.47 12.08 -2.63
N PRO A 440 -11.44 11.47 -1.43
CA PRO A 440 -10.21 10.93 -0.87
C PRO A 440 -9.94 9.56 -1.49
N ALA A 441 -8.76 9.38 -2.07
CA ALA A 441 -8.36 8.16 -2.74
C ALA A 441 -6.90 7.80 -2.43
N LEU A 442 -6.56 6.51 -2.57
CA LEU A 442 -5.16 6.10 -2.58
C LEU A 442 -4.48 6.66 -3.83
N THR A 443 -3.18 6.92 -3.73
CA THR A 443 -2.41 7.48 -4.85
C THR A 443 -2.53 6.59 -6.09
N GLY A 444 -2.83 7.19 -7.25
CA GLY A 444 -3.03 6.47 -8.52
C GLY A 444 -4.47 6.00 -8.77
N LEU A 445 -5.35 5.98 -7.77
CA LEU A 445 -6.78 5.73 -7.99
C LEU A 445 -7.48 6.96 -8.56
N TRP A 446 -8.51 6.76 -9.38
CA TRP A 446 -9.27 7.88 -9.96
C TRP A 446 -10.19 8.58 -8.95
N ALA A 447 -10.76 7.80 -8.02
CA ALA A 447 -11.67 8.24 -6.98
C ALA A 447 -11.67 7.22 -5.83
N GLY A 448 -12.15 7.64 -4.67
CA GLY A 448 -12.50 6.76 -3.57
C GLY A 448 -14.00 6.47 -3.50
N ARG A 449 -14.46 6.07 -2.31
CA ARG A 449 -15.87 5.72 -2.04
C ARG A 449 -16.67 6.84 -1.36
N LEU A 450 -16.01 7.94 -1.04
CA LEU A 450 -16.59 9.14 -0.44
C LEU A 450 -16.28 10.33 -1.35
N GLY A 451 -17.18 11.29 -1.46
CA GLY A 451 -16.87 12.54 -2.15
C GLY A 451 -17.92 13.61 -1.98
N ILE A 452 -17.60 14.80 -2.48
CA ILE A 452 -18.44 16.00 -2.45
C ILE A 452 -18.23 16.83 -3.71
N ASN A 453 -19.25 17.54 -4.19
CA ASN A 453 -19.13 18.46 -5.31
C ASN A 453 -19.34 19.94 -4.92
N GLU A 454 -19.12 20.85 -5.88
CA GLU A 454 -19.31 22.30 -5.71
C GLU A 454 -20.74 22.72 -5.33
N ARG A 455 -21.72 21.82 -5.55
CA ARG A 455 -23.11 22.03 -5.14
C ARG A 455 -23.38 21.62 -3.70
N GLN A 456 -22.37 21.10 -2.99
CA GLN A 456 -22.45 20.53 -1.65
C GLN A 456 -23.28 19.24 -1.57
N LEU A 457 -23.45 18.56 -2.70
CA LEU A 457 -23.90 17.18 -2.70
C LEU A 457 -22.72 16.30 -2.32
N ALA A 458 -22.85 15.58 -1.21
CA ALA A 458 -21.93 14.54 -0.81
C ALA A 458 -22.54 13.17 -1.01
N ALA A 459 -21.70 12.22 -1.39
CA ALA A 459 -22.10 10.84 -1.62
C ALA A 459 -21.07 9.89 -1.03
N LEU A 460 -21.57 8.84 -0.38
CA LEU A 460 -20.80 7.75 0.18
C LEU A 460 -21.35 6.44 -0.36
N TRP A 461 -20.49 5.68 -1.04
CA TRP A 461 -20.82 4.39 -1.61
C TRP A 461 -20.53 3.26 -0.61
N VAL A 462 -21.60 2.70 -0.06
CA VAL A 462 -21.61 1.57 0.88
C VAL A 462 -21.92 0.31 0.07
N THR A 463 -20.92 -0.51 -0.19
CA THR A 463 -21.07 -1.70 -1.05
C THR A 463 -21.38 -2.92 -0.21
N GLY A 464 -22.36 -3.68 -0.68
CA GLY A 464 -22.32 -5.15 -0.68
C GLY A 464 -21.68 -5.65 -1.99
N PRO A 465 -21.43 -6.97 -2.13
CA PRO A 465 -20.86 -7.52 -3.35
C PRO A 465 -21.74 -7.21 -4.57
N ALA A 466 -21.15 -6.70 -5.65
CA ALA A 466 -21.86 -6.54 -6.92
C ALA A 466 -22.39 -7.91 -7.39
N PRO A 467 -23.61 -8.01 -7.94
CA PRO A 467 -24.11 -9.26 -8.49
C PRO A 467 -23.18 -9.78 -9.58
N ALA A 468 -22.88 -11.08 -9.56
CA ALA A 468 -21.90 -11.74 -10.44
C ALA A 468 -22.14 -11.53 -11.95
N SER A 469 -23.35 -11.11 -12.34
CA SER A 469 -23.75 -10.84 -13.72
C SER A 469 -23.42 -9.42 -14.22
N GLN A 470 -22.92 -8.52 -13.37
CA GLN A 470 -22.61 -7.14 -13.74
C GLN A 470 -21.12 -6.85 -13.65
N ARG A 471 -20.61 -6.09 -14.62
CA ARG A 471 -19.23 -5.58 -14.54
C ARG A 471 -19.14 -4.60 -13.38
N ALA A 472 -18.46 -4.95 -12.29
CA ALA A 472 -18.27 -4.00 -11.21
C ALA A 472 -17.53 -2.78 -11.77
N PRO A 473 -18.11 -1.58 -11.66
CA PRO A 473 -17.44 -0.39 -12.16
C PRO A 473 -16.22 -0.10 -11.26
N MET A 474 -15.15 0.46 -11.84
CA MET A 474 -14.15 1.25 -11.07
C MET A 474 -14.89 2.32 -10.23
N ALA A 475 -14.26 3.03 -9.30
CA ALA A 475 -14.93 4.12 -8.54
C ALA A 475 -15.47 5.32 -9.38
N LEU A 476 -15.51 5.17 -10.72
CA LEU A 476 -16.12 6.07 -11.69
C LEU A 476 -17.58 6.44 -11.44
N PRO A 477 -18.48 5.58 -10.92
CA PRO A 477 -19.87 5.97 -10.74
C PRO A 477 -20.08 7.04 -9.69
N LEU A 478 -19.29 7.02 -8.59
CA LEU A 478 -19.34 8.09 -7.61
C LEU A 478 -18.89 9.42 -8.23
N GLY A 479 -17.79 9.40 -8.99
CA GLY A 479 -17.31 10.57 -9.72
C GLY A 479 -18.35 11.08 -10.73
N ARG A 480 -19.00 10.19 -11.49
CA ARG A 480 -20.08 10.56 -12.44
C ARG A 480 -21.25 11.22 -11.73
N LEU A 481 -21.72 10.64 -10.63
CA LEU A 481 -22.85 11.17 -9.85
C LEU A 481 -22.51 12.56 -9.31
N LEU A 482 -21.32 12.76 -8.76
CA LEU A 482 -20.87 14.05 -8.26
C LEU A 482 -20.61 15.08 -9.37
N GLU A 483 -20.17 14.64 -10.54
CA GLU A 483 -19.93 15.50 -11.71
C GLU A 483 -21.25 15.94 -12.39
N SER A 484 -22.31 15.13 -12.35
CA SER A 484 -23.57 15.39 -13.06
C SER A 484 -24.74 15.90 -12.20
N CYS A 485 -24.77 15.66 -10.89
CA CYS A 485 -25.92 15.95 -10.05
C CYS A 485 -25.66 17.11 -9.07
N ALA A 486 -26.62 18.02 -8.93
CA ALA A 486 -26.57 19.13 -8.00
C ALA A 486 -27.27 18.82 -6.66
N THR A 487 -28.21 17.87 -6.65
CA THR A 487 -29.10 17.59 -5.51
C THR A 487 -29.23 16.09 -5.24
N CYS A 488 -29.73 15.74 -4.04
CA CYS A 488 -30.06 14.35 -3.71
C CYS A 488 -31.12 13.77 -4.65
N ASP A 489 -32.11 14.57 -5.07
CA ASP A 489 -33.17 14.11 -5.96
C ASP A 489 -32.65 13.73 -7.35
N GLU A 490 -31.80 14.58 -7.95
CA GLU A 490 -31.15 14.29 -9.22
C GLU A 490 -30.26 13.04 -9.14
N ALA A 491 -29.53 12.90 -8.03
CA ALA A 491 -28.71 11.71 -7.78
C ALA A 491 -29.56 10.44 -7.64
N MET A 492 -30.69 10.51 -6.93
CA MET A 492 -31.63 9.39 -6.81
C MET A 492 -32.23 9.00 -8.16
N ASP A 493 -32.61 9.96 -9.00
CA ASP A 493 -33.13 9.70 -10.34
C ASP A 493 -32.11 9.00 -11.23
N GLN A 494 -30.84 9.41 -11.15
CA GLN A 494 -29.76 8.72 -11.84
C GLN A 494 -29.57 7.28 -11.31
N LEU A 495 -29.57 7.08 -9.99
CA LEU A 495 -29.41 5.76 -9.36
C LEU A 495 -30.55 4.79 -9.72
N ARG A 496 -31.80 5.27 -9.85
CA ARG A 496 -32.97 4.45 -10.25
C ARG A 496 -32.79 3.72 -11.58
N THR A 497 -32.09 4.36 -12.51
CA THR A 497 -31.94 3.87 -13.89
C THR A 497 -30.55 3.31 -14.17
N ALA A 498 -29.57 3.65 -13.35
CA ALA A 498 -28.19 3.22 -13.48
C ALA A 498 -28.01 1.70 -13.29
N ALA A 499 -27.69 0.99 -14.37
CA ALA A 499 -27.35 -0.44 -14.29
C ALA A 499 -26.18 -0.71 -13.34
N TRP A 500 -25.22 0.21 -13.24
CA TRP A 500 -24.04 0.11 -12.39
C TRP A 500 -24.33 0.28 -10.89
N ALA A 501 -25.49 0.84 -10.52
CA ALA A 501 -25.84 1.10 -9.13
C ALA A 501 -26.44 -0.13 -8.43
N ARG A 502 -26.88 -1.15 -9.18
CA ARG A 502 -27.57 -2.32 -8.64
C ARG A 502 -26.66 -3.13 -7.70
N GLY A 503 -27.26 -3.64 -6.62
CA GLY A 503 -26.56 -4.34 -5.55
C GLY A 503 -25.74 -3.44 -4.62
N SER A 504 -25.92 -2.12 -4.69
CA SER A 504 -25.19 -1.16 -3.87
C SER A 504 -26.10 -0.31 -2.99
N THR A 505 -25.53 0.20 -1.91
CA THR A 505 -26.16 1.19 -1.04
C THR A 505 -25.40 2.50 -1.13
N PHE A 506 -26.11 3.63 -1.13
CA PHE A 506 -25.54 4.96 -1.12
C PHE A 506 -26.09 5.76 0.05
N VAL A 507 -25.22 6.54 0.68
CA VAL A 507 -25.64 7.64 1.56
C VAL A 507 -25.43 8.93 0.79
N LEU A 508 -26.51 9.67 0.57
CA LEU A 508 -26.47 10.98 -0.07
C LEU A 508 -26.78 12.04 0.98
N VAL A 509 -25.99 13.12 0.99
CA VAL A 509 -26.19 14.25 1.89
C VAL A 509 -26.16 15.53 1.08
N ASP A 510 -27.21 16.32 1.21
CA ASP A 510 -27.26 17.67 0.66
C ASP A 510 -26.86 18.67 1.76
N GLY A 511 -25.66 19.22 1.62
CA GLY A 511 -25.10 20.16 2.57
C GLY A 511 -25.88 21.48 2.69
N ARG A 512 -26.66 21.86 1.68
CA ARG A 512 -27.44 23.12 1.67
C ARG A 512 -28.73 23.00 2.45
N SER A 513 -29.45 21.90 2.25
CA SER A 513 -30.70 21.64 2.96
C SER A 513 -30.49 20.94 4.30
N GLY A 514 -29.30 20.34 4.52
CA GLY A 514 -29.03 19.50 5.68
C GLY A 514 -29.73 18.13 5.60
N SER A 515 -30.35 17.81 4.46
CA SER A 515 -31.05 16.54 4.26
C SER A 515 -30.08 15.41 3.96
N ALA A 516 -30.36 14.22 4.49
CA ALA A 516 -29.60 13.02 4.22
C ALA A 516 -30.53 11.85 3.92
N VAL A 517 -30.17 11.00 2.97
CA VAL A 517 -30.94 9.83 2.57
C VAL A 517 -30.05 8.61 2.42
N LEU A 518 -30.54 7.46 2.84
CA LEU A 518 -30.00 6.15 2.50
C LEU A 518 -30.75 5.65 1.25
N VAL A 519 -30.01 5.22 0.25
CA VAL A 519 -30.53 4.75 -1.04
C VAL A 519 -30.02 3.34 -1.28
N ASP A 520 -30.88 2.35 -1.15
CA ASP A 520 -30.58 0.96 -1.48
C ASP A 520 -31.00 0.69 -2.93
N CYS A 521 -30.06 0.17 -3.72
CA CYS A 521 -30.28 -0.18 -5.12
C CYS A 521 -30.29 -1.71 -5.24
N PRO A 522 -31.47 -2.38 -5.30
CA PRO A 522 -31.55 -3.83 -5.33
C PRO A 522 -30.79 -4.45 -6.50
N ALA A 523 -30.25 -5.66 -6.31
CA ALA A 523 -29.48 -6.36 -7.35
C ALA A 523 -30.37 -6.95 -8.46
N ASP A 524 -31.61 -7.32 -8.13
CA ASP A 524 -32.52 -8.13 -8.93
C ASP A 524 -33.57 -7.32 -9.71
N ARG A 525 -33.76 -6.04 -9.37
CA ARG A 525 -34.76 -5.15 -9.98
C ARG A 525 -34.25 -3.75 -10.25
N THR A 526 -34.91 -3.05 -11.16
CA THR A 526 -34.72 -1.61 -11.37
C THR A 526 -35.43 -0.79 -10.31
N GLY A 527 -34.92 0.41 -10.02
CA GLY A 527 -35.44 1.30 -8.99
C GLY A 527 -34.52 1.39 -7.78
N VAL A 528 -34.95 2.17 -6.79
CA VAL A 528 -34.25 2.35 -5.51
C VAL A 528 -35.25 2.33 -4.37
N GLU A 529 -34.78 1.87 -3.22
CA GLU A 529 -35.46 2.04 -1.94
C GLU A 529 -34.80 3.21 -1.22
N VAL A 530 -35.60 4.19 -0.81
CA VAL A 530 -35.09 5.41 -0.17
C VAL A 530 -35.59 5.46 1.26
N ARG A 531 -34.66 5.68 2.19
CA ARG A 531 -34.96 5.94 3.58
C ARG A 531 -34.35 7.29 3.98
N PRO A 532 -35.17 8.32 4.26
CA PRO A 532 -34.69 9.56 4.86
C PRO A 532 -33.96 9.27 6.17
N LEU A 533 -32.86 9.98 6.41
CA LEU A 533 -32.13 9.92 7.68
C LEU A 533 -32.57 11.09 8.56
N ASP A 534 -33.01 10.77 9.76
CA ASP A 534 -33.42 11.74 10.78
C ASP A 534 -32.30 11.90 11.81
N ALA A 535 -31.69 13.07 11.86
CA ALA A 535 -30.59 13.37 12.78
C ALA A 535 -30.98 13.24 14.28
N SER A 536 -32.28 13.22 14.60
CA SER A 536 -32.80 13.03 15.97
C SER A 536 -33.06 11.57 16.34
N ARG A 537 -33.14 10.65 15.36
CA ARG A 537 -33.50 9.23 15.56
C ARG A 537 -32.45 8.26 15.02
N ASP A 538 -31.82 8.61 13.91
CA ASP A 538 -30.85 7.81 13.18
C ASP A 538 -29.42 8.14 13.62
N LEU A 539 -29.18 8.02 14.94
CA LEU A 539 -27.84 8.05 15.51
C LEU A 539 -27.01 6.81 15.09
N SER A 540 -27.64 5.79 14.49
CA SER A 540 -27.02 4.47 14.28
C SER A 540 -27.76 3.59 13.27
N LEU A 541 -27.77 3.91 11.97
CA LEU A 541 -28.41 3.02 10.99
C LEU A 541 -27.69 2.94 9.62
N ALA A 542 -26.73 2.02 9.54
CA ALA A 542 -26.58 1.08 8.41
C ALA A 542 -25.99 -0.22 8.98
N GLY A 543 -26.56 -1.39 8.64
CA GLY A 543 -26.27 -2.68 9.28
C GLY A 543 -24.77 -2.94 9.47
N SER A 544 -24.35 -3.22 10.71
CA SER A 544 -22.96 -3.46 11.16
C SER A 544 -21.96 -2.31 11.00
N ILE A 545 -22.40 -1.13 10.56
CA ILE A 545 -21.58 0.06 10.34
C ILE A 545 -21.89 1.07 11.45
N VAL A 546 -21.25 0.90 12.61
CA VAL A 546 -21.48 1.76 13.78
C VAL A 546 -20.15 2.22 14.36
N TRP A 547 -19.88 3.52 14.27
CA TRP A 547 -19.15 4.21 15.34
C TRP A 547 -20.18 4.43 16.45
N GLN A 548 -20.08 3.71 17.56
CA GLN A 548 -20.97 3.97 18.70
C GLN A 548 -20.53 5.31 19.29
N PRO A 549 -21.38 6.35 19.32
CA PRO A 549 -21.11 7.47 20.18
C PRO A 549 -21.28 6.96 21.62
N LEU A 550 -20.18 6.95 22.37
CA LEU A 550 -20.13 7.31 23.79
C LEU A 550 -20.96 6.53 24.84
N LYS A 551 -21.56 5.37 24.57
CA LYS A 551 -22.21 4.60 25.67
C LYS A 551 -21.25 3.91 26.66
N ASN A 552 -19.99 3.68 26.29
CA ASN A 552 -19.02 2.96 27.13
C ASN A 552 -17.93 3.85 27.78
N ALA A 553 -18.02 5.18 27.64
CA ALA A 553 -16.98 6.10 28.08
C ALA A 553 -17.13 6.63 29.52
N GLY A 554 -17.96 5.99 30.37
CA GLY A 554 -17.98 6.29 31.80
C GLY A 554 -18.23 7.76 32.18
N LEU A 555 -18.81 8.57 31.30
CA LEU A 555 -19.25 9.93 31.63
C LEU A 555 -20.59 9.83 32.37
N SER A 556 -20.49 9.48 33.65
CA SER A 556 -21.58 9.63 34.59
C SER A 556 -21.78 11.11 34.92
N THR A 557 -22.90 11.68 34.49
CA THR A 557 -23.85 12.36 35.40
C THR A 557 -25.23 12.42 34.74
N PRO A 558 -26.27 11.80 35.34
CA PRO A 558 -27.65 12.03 34.91
C PRO A 558 -28.15 13.35 35.51
N GLY A 559 -28.43 14.33 34.66
CA GLY A 559 -29.27 15.49 34.97
C GLY A 559 -30.65 15.32 34.30
N PRO A 560 -31.74 15.88 34.88
CA PRO A 560 -33.09 15.53 34.49
C PRO A 560 -33.46 16.13 33.12
N ALA A 561 -33.98 15.28 32.23
CA ALA A 561 -34.59 15.64 30.94
C ALA A 561 -33.74 16.56 30.03
N GLY A 562 -32.64 16.04 29.48
CA GLY A 562 -31.78 16.80 28.56
C GLY A 562 -31.22 15.91 27.45
N VAL A 563 -31.40 16.34 26.20
CA VAL A 563 -30.72 15.78 25.03
C VAL A 563 -29.21 15.88 25.26
N GLU A 564 -28.46 14.80 25.11
CA GLU A 564 -26.99 14.85 25.17
C GLU A 564 -26.47 15.84 24.10
N PRO A 565 -25.52 16.73 24.43
CA PRO A 565 -24.95 17.64 23.45
C PRO A 565 -24.27 16.83 22.33
N LEU A 566 -24.52 17.23 21.08
CA LEU A 566 -23.89 16.58 19.92
C LEU A 566 -22.37 16.73 20.00
N PRO A 567 -21.60 15.70 19.60
CA PRO A 567 -20.15 15.81 19.57
C PRO A 567 -19.72 16.81 18.48
N THR A 568 -18.66 17.57 18.75
CA THR A 568 -17.96 18.31 17.69
C THR A 568 -17.20 17.33 16.78
N VAL A 569 -16.89 17.74 15.55
CA VAL A 569 -16.06 16.92 14.64
C VAL A 569 -14.72 16.58 15.30
N GLU A 570 -14.06 17.57 15.90
CA GLU A 570 -12.79 17.37 16.60
C GLU A 570 -12.94 16.41 17.79
N ALA A 571 -14.03 16.47 18.55
CA ALA A 571 -14.30 15.52 19.63
C ALA A 571 -14.54 14.10 19.11
N LEU A 572 -15.25 13.96 17.99
CA LEU A 572 -15.46 12.68 17.31
C LEU A 572 -14.15 12.09 16.79
N LEU A 573 -13.24 12.93 16.28
CA LEU A 573 -11.91 12.53 15.82
C LEU A 573 -10.93 12.24 16.98
N SER A 574 -11.09 12.90 18.13
CA SER A 574 -10.15 12.88 19.26
C SER A 574 -10.54 11.94 20.41
N ASN A 575 -11.71 11.28 20.36
CA ASN A 575 -12.21 10.47 21.47
C ASN A 575 -11.30 9.26 21.79
N PRO A 576 -10.74 9.15 23.01
CA PRO A 576 -9.87 8.05 23.45
C PRO A 576 -10.64 6.74 23.74
N HIS A 577 -11.96 6.80 23.93
CA HIS A 577 -12.83 5.62 24.04
C HIS A 577 -13.37 5.20 22.67
N ARG A 578 -12.45 5.02 21.72
CA ARG A 578 -12.67 4.00 20.68
C ARG A 578 -13.01 2.71 21.44
N PRO A 579 -13.92 1.83 20.98
CA PRO A 579 -13.66 0.44 21.31
C PRO A 579 -12.22 0.23 20.84
N THR A 580 -11.27 -0.02 21.74
CA THR A 580 -10.14 -0.87 21.37
C THR A 580 -10.81 -2.14 20.89
N PRO A 581 -10.89 -2.43 19.59
CA PRO A 581 -11.01 -3.81 19.21
C PRO A 581 -9.60 -4.37 19.35
N ALA A 582 -9.42 -5.64 19.14
CA ALA A 582 -8.10 -6.17 18.89
C ALA A 582 -7.49 -5.68 17.54
N ASP A 583 -8.06 -4.67 16.85
CA ASP A 583 -7.82 -4.45 15.41
C ASP A 583 -7.55 -2.98 15.02
N ASP A 584 -6.29 -2.73 14.67
CA ASP A 584 -5.80 -1.95 13.52
C ASP A 584 -6.80 -1.07 12.70
N LEU A 585 -7.01 0.19 13.09
CA LEU A 585 -7.52 1.23 12.21
C LEU A 585 -6.37 2.11 11.71
N THR A 586 -6.19 2.20 10.39
CA THR A 586 -4.92 2.69 9.85
C THR A 586 -5.00 4.05 9.15
N VAL A 587 -6.16 4.54 8.66
CA VAL A 587 -6.40 5.96 8.26
C VAL A 587 -7.91 6.26 8.23
N LEU A 588 -8.31 7.48 8.59
CA LEU A 588 -9.69 7.99 8.49
C LEU A 588 -9.76 9.14 7.48
N ALA A 589 -10.83 9.20 6.68
CA ALA A 589 -11.24 10.41 5.98
C ALA A 589 -12.71 10.73 6.25
N CYS A 590 -13.01 12.01 6.49
CA CYS A 590 -14.38 12.49 6.64
C CYS A 590 -14.57 13.89 6.06
N LEU A 591 -15.82 14.26 5.84
CA LEU A 591 -16.21 15.57 5.37
C LEU A 591 -17.53 16.02 6.00
N VAL A 592 -17.71 17.32 6.11
CA VAL A 592 -18.94 18.00 6.52
C VAL A 592 -19.49 18.73 5.29
N PRO A 593 -20.56 18.23 4.64
CA PRO A 593 -21.01 18.77 3.36
C PRO A 593 -21.44 20.24 3.40
N THR A 594 -22.02 20.66 4.53
CA THR A 594 -22.54 22.03 4.72
C THR A 594 -21.44 23.10 4.63
N THR A 595 -20.28 22.85 5.23
CA THR A 595 -19.14 23.78 5.19
C THR A 595 -18.16 23.47 4.07
N GLY A 596 -18.13 22.21 3.62
CA GLY A 596 -17.12 21.69 2.70
C GLY A 596 -15.80 21.41 3.41
N ASP A 597 -15.78 21.38 4.74
CA ASP A 597 -14.59 20.97 5.49
C ASP A 597 -14.40 19.46 5.40
N ALA A 598 -13.14 19.05 5.33
CA ALA A 598 -12.72 17.67 5.24
C ALA A 598 -11.50 17.43 6.10
N TRP A 599 -11.36 16.19 6.59
CA TRP A 599 -10.25 15.78 7.43
C TRP A 599 -9.66 14.47 6.93
N VAL A 600 -8.33 14.35 7.04
CA VAL A 600 -7.62 13.07 6.97
C VAL A 600 -6.89 12.88 8.28
N VAL A 601 -7.08 11.71 8.91
CA VAL A 601 -6.41 11.36 10.16
C VAL A 601 -5.53 10.15 9.92
N PHE A 602 -4.23 10.33 10.12
CA PHE A 602 -3.26 9.25 10.18
C PHE A 602 -3.03 8.89 11.66
N PRO A 603 -3.19 7.62 12.06
CA PRO A 603 -2.83 7.15 13.39
C PRO A 603 -1.32 7.30 13.60
N SER A 604 -0.91 7.53 14.84
CA SER A 604 0.51 7.61 15.17
C SER A 604 1.17 6.25 14.96
N SER A 605 2.24 6.23 14.16
CA SER A 605 3.07 5.06 13.89
C SER A 605 4.09 4.76 15.01
N THR A 606 3.99 5.45 16.14
CA THR A 606 4.98 5.44 17.24
C THR A 606 4.35 4.94 18.55
N PRO A 607 5.13 4.33 19.47
CA PRO A 607 4.61 3.74 20.69
C PRO A 607 3.93 4.80 21.58
N ALA A 608 2.98 4.32 22.39
CA ALA A 608 2.07 5.05 23.26
C ALA A 608 2.50 6.49 23.62
N GLY A 609 1.74 7.49 23.16
CA GLY A 609 1.84 8.88 23.61
C GLY A 609 1.91 9.96 22.53
N THR A 610 2.05 9.60 21.25
CA THR A 610 2.07 10.59 20.15
C THR A 610 0.65 10.84 19.62
N GLN A 611 0.25 12.12 19.53
CA GLN A 611 -1.05 12.51 18.99
C GLN A 611 -1.19 12.11 17.50
N PRO A 612 -2.40 11.72 17.04
CA PRO A 612 -2.64 11.44 15.63
C PRO A 612 -2.36 12.68 14.77
N ARG A 613 -1.87 12.48 13.54
CA ARG A 613 -1.71 13.58 12.58
C ARG A 613 -3.07 13.84 11.94
N ILE A 614 -3.64 15.01 12.21
CA ILE A 614 -4.93 15.45 11.68
C ILE A 614 -4.67 16.56 10.66
N HIS A 615 -5.08 16.34 9.42
CA HIS A 615 -5.05 17.35 8.36
C HIS A 615 -6.47 17.82 8.10
N ARG A 616 -6.77 19.09 8.40
CA ARG A 616 -8.03 19.76 8.04
C ARG A 616 -7.86 20.50 6.72
N LEU A 617 -8.84 20.37 5.84
CA LEU A 617 -8.89 20.96 4.51
C LEU A 617 -10.26 21.60 4.30
N ASN A 618 -10.30 22.76 3.66
CA ASN A 618 -11.57 23.32 3.17
C ASN A 618 -11.68 23.04 1.66
N LEU A 619 -12.56 22.11 1.29
CA LEU A 619 -12.75 21.72 -0.11
C LEU A 619 -13.56 22.77 -0.88
N ARG A 620 -14.38 23.58 -0.23
CA ARG A 620 -15.23 24.57 -0.89
C ARG A 620 -14.43 25.62 -1.65
N SER A 621 -13.38 26.17 -1.04
CA SER A 621 -12.47 27.12 -1.70
C SER A 621 -11.70 26.48 -2.87
N ARG A 622 -11.50 25.16 -2.83
CA ARG A 622 -10.81 24.39 -3.88
C ARG A 622 -11.76 23.93 -4.99
N LEU A 623 -13.05 23.75 -4.72
CA LEU A 623 -14.03 23.34 -5.73
C LEU A 623 -14.53 24.53 -6.55
N SER A 624 -14.63 25.72 -5.95
CA SER A 624 -15.10 26.93 -6.63
C SER A 624 -14.20 28.14 -6.29
N PRO A 625 -13.05 28.29 -6.97
CA PRO A 625 -12.10 29.38 -6.68
C PRO A 625 -12.70 30.79 -6.82
N GLU A 626 -13.72 30.97 -7.66
CA GLU A 626 -14.40 32.27 -7.85
C GLU A 626 -15.27 32.71 -6.67
N VAL A 627 -15.76 31.78 -5.83
CA VAL A 627 -16.64 32.12 -4.69
C VAL A 627 -15.85 32.73 -3.54
N HIS A 628 -14.59 32.34 -3.36
CA HIS A 628 -13.76 32.82 -2.25
C HIS A 628 -13.31 34.28 -2.38
N LEU A 629 -13.27 34.80 -3.62
CA LEU A 629 -12.98 36.21 -3.92
C LEU A 629 -14.15 37.16 -3.61
N ARG A 630 -15.37 36.63 -3.41
CA ARG A 630 -16.55 37.43 -3.02
C ARG A 630 -16.72 37.52 -1.51
N ASP A 631 -16.47 36.44 -0.76
CA ASP A 631 -16.62 36.44 0.71
C ASP A 631 -15.51 37.24 1.43
N THR A 632 -14.37 37.48 0.80
CA THR A 632 -13.30 38.35 1.34
C THR A 632 -13.52 39.84 1.10
N ARG A 633 -14.56 40.24 0.34
CA ARG A 633 -14.87 41.66 0.04
C ARG A 633 -16.02 42.24 0.85
N ALA A 634 -16.59 41.52 1.82
CA ALA A 634 -17.64 42.04 2.69
C ALA A 634 -17.11 42.50 4.06
N ALA A 635 -16.41 43.65 4.06
CA ALA A 635 -16.39 44.61 5.18
C ALA A 635 -15.66 45.90 4.74
N PRO A 636 -16.36 46.98 4.33
CA PRO A 636 -15.80 48.32 4.50
C PRO A 636 -15.87 48.64 6.00
N ALA A 637 -14.71 48.83 6.61
CA ALA A 637 -14.61 49.37 7.95
C ALA A 637 -15.09 50.83 7.93
N ASP A 638 -16.33 51.06 8.37
CA ASP A 638 -16.77 52.38 8.83
C ASP A 638 -15.97 52.74 10.07
N ASN A 639 -14.91 53.52 9.89
CA ASN A 639 -14.25 54.26 10.96
C ASN A 639 -13.78 55.60 10.42
N HIS A 640 -14.70 56.57 10.39
CA HIS A 640 -14.36 57.99 10.39
C HIS A 640 -14.03 58.41 11.83
N PRO A 641 -12.80 58.85 12.15
CA PRO A 641 -12.53 59.50 13.42
C PRO A 641 -13.00 60.96 13.35
N LYS A 642 -13.88 61.34 14.28
CA LYS A 642 -14.20 62.74 14.58
C LYS A 642 -12.96 63.42 15.15
N SER A 643 -12.42 64.41 14.44
CA SER A 643 -11.50 65.39 15.00
C SER A 643 -12.27 66.67 15.35
N HIS A 644 -12.43 66.93 16.65
CA HIS A 644 -12.68 68.25 17.20
C HIS A 644 -11.33 68.84 17.63
N GLU A 645 -11.04 70.04 17.12
CA GLU A 645 -10.33 71.17 17.75
C GLU A 645 -9.12 70.89 18.64
N SER A 646 -7.92 71.23 18.15
CA SER A 646 -7.17 72.45 18.53
C SER A 646 -5.97 72.66 17.60
#